data_AF-A0A537HYW5-F1
#
_entry.id   AF-A0A537HYW5-F1
#
_cell.length_a   1.000
_cell.length_b   1.000
_cell.length_c   1.000
_cell.angle_alpha   90.00
_cell.angle_beta   90.00
_cell.angle_gamma   90.00
#
_symmetry.space_group_name_H-M   'P 1'
#
loop_
_entity.id
_entity.type
_entity.pdbx_description
1 polymer ?
#
loop_
_entity_poly.entity_id
_entity_poly.type
_entity_poly.pdbx_seq_one_letter_code
_entity_poly.pdbx_strand_id
1 'polypeptide(L)'
;MQRSAAKAFLLVMIPLLFLAVLTTPAWAPPESYSASAVPSYSQEVNGDTQLQLIVNNTATSTLYTFTWRVTDPTGTTTTVSRSTNSFSSTSIVQSVLYPTDFIGGNTNYVGIYAVRIDQTAPSAVTNVASTQFEIGLAATKIVMRTVPVWLRALGYANGENVSVDVQNGGSSVPGFPTFVIATTTQGIASYLWTPSVSTPLGTNTIRFRGSSTFKSPSDTQRVTVVPSNLTISGLKLISPLVQRTQSFEIRFSATYANGGPVQRGSAVVRIQEADGMTNHFVVAVYNSSLGIFRGTYRVGLSAAQGTWTVNIDRNSADDGYGNVGPSAPSTMSLGVQSAILSVSVSPLSQSYDIGTGIGIFASITDPDGSLFNSGTVTATLSANGTQVGSSIGLAYVPARGYWTGLYTVGQNDPSGQWVVLVDASDAYGNHGQVSVLTNVKIATSTSTASTLLSLPLFLFLIAAATVGSLTGIAYLSKNWAGSKGGLPFDTLFQLTGGEIPEKSIVLILARKDEEATALGLQLANRYLAKGHYCGLLAYGSSPADLAGKAKKYGWKPGPFIEKGSLEVLDCFNREGVDAVKNPLDFSEVGVSVSAMLEKSVRIGPAVIVVDSLTSTFKKSTPRKVLGFLSFLAEKVKSEKGILFLAVEKNAVPLESLTSLEAFADGIIELGGEGGKRTLEVQKTFGRHVKPPPVEYFVKAGRGVQFKRIVSSVKMKSKQGAIAVSLRSKRGVSYVSTKSMHGAASARALSIRTFSSMRAESRKRVSPFMVALSRTVSAVARPRFSRIVMRRLPATLRLRLSETLKHKRV
;
A
#
# COMPACT_ATOMS: atom_id res chain seq x y z
N MET A 1 -118.56 51.96 -31.86
CA MET A 1 -119.62 51.33 -32.70
C MET A 1 -119.33 49.83 -32.83
N GLN A 2 -120.28 49.05 -33.36
CA GLN A 2 -120.08 47.65 -33.76
C GLN A 2 -119.02 47.53 -34.88
N ARG A 3 -118.39 46.35 -35.03
CA ARG A 3 -117.50 45.93 -36.17
C ARG A 3 -116.22 46.79 -36.35
N SER A 4 -115.12 46.34 -36.97
CA SER A 4 -114.67 45.03 -37.54
C SER A 4 -113.12 45.02 -37.40
N ALA A 5 -112.46 44.13 -36.65
CA ALA A 5 -112.14 42.71 -36.87
C ALA A 5 -110.72 42.46 -37.47
N ALA A 6 -110.08 41.35 -37.03
CA ALA A 6 -108.71 40.87 -37.32
C ALA A 6 -107.55 41.37 -36.40
N LYS A 7 -106.49 40.55 -36.27
CA LYS A 7 -105.54 40.48 -35.13
C LYS A 7 -104.20 41.21 -35.39
N ALA A 8 -103.51 41.62 -34.30
CA ALA A 8 -102.12 42.11 -34.34
C ALA A 8 -101.29 41.76 -33.07
N PHE A 9 -100.06 41.25 -33.32
CA PHE A 9 -98.74 41.55 -32.69
C PHE A 9 -98.51 41.76 -31.16
N LEU A 10 -97.47 41.08 -30.61
CA LEU A 10 -96.16 41.64 -30.11
C LEU A 10 -95.59 41.07 -28.77
N LEU A 11 -94.29 40.66 -28.80
CA LEU A 11 -93.21 40.61 -27.76
C LEU A 11 -93.23 39.74 -26.44
N VAL A 12 -92.11 38.96 -26.28
CA VAL A 12 -91.17 38.84 -25.12
C VAL A 12 -91.31 37.79 -23.96
N MET A 13 -90.12 37.25 -23.59
CA MET A 13 -89.67 36.36 -22.48
C MET A 13 -89.86 34.82 -22.52
N ILE A 14 -88.83 34.13 -22.00
CA ILE A 14 -88.57 32.66 -21.99
C ILE A 14 -88.45 32.18 -20.53
N PRO A 15 -88.55 30.86 -20.22
CA PRO A 15 -87.30 30.15 -19.89
C PRO A 15 -87.19 28.66 -20.33
N LEU A 16 -85.95 28.28 -20.66
CA LEU A 16 -85.26 26.99 -20.46
C LEU A 16 -86.10 25.69 -20.33
N LEU A 17 -86.01 24.79 -21.34
CA LEU A 17 -85.28 23.51 -21.20
C LEU A 17 -85.17 22.77 -22.56
N PHE A 18 -84.14 23.07 -23.37
CA PHE A 18 -83.71 22.17 -24.45
C PHE A 18 -82.19 22.09 -24.48
N LEU A 19 -81.67 20.88 -24.36
CA LEU A 19 -80.26 20.62 -24.14
C LEU A 19 -79.47 20.78 -25.45
N ALA A 20 -78.99 21.99 -25.70
CA ALA A 20 -77.96 22.21 -26.70
C ALA A 20 -76.67 21.51 -26.25
N VAL A 21 -76.38 20.34 -26.83
CA VAL A 21 -75.05 19.74 -26.74
C VAL A 21 -74.12 20.59 -27.59
N LEU A 22 -73.63 21.70 -27.00
CA LEU A 22 -72.37 22.27 -27.40
C LEU A 22 -71.32 21.17 -27.19
N THR A 23 -70.90 20.55 -28.28
CA THR A 23 -69.64 19.82 -28.30
C THR A 23 -68.55 20.85 -28.05
N THR A 24 -68.16 21.01 -26.78
CA THR A 24 -66.84 21.56 -26.48
C THR A 24 -65.85 20.73 -27.29
N PRO A 25 -64.90 21.34 -28.02
CA PRO A 25 -63.82 20.56 -28.61
C PRO A 25 -63.10 19.90 -27.44
N ALA A 26 -63.29 18.60 -27.27
CA ALA A 26 -62.51 17.81 -26.34
C ALA A 26 -61.06 18.01 -26.77
N TRP A 27 -60.30 18.76 -25.98
CA TRP A 27 -58.94 19.14 -26.31
C TRP A 27 -58.05 17.91 -26.11
N ALA A 28 -58.15 16.99 -27.08
CA ALA A 28 -57.27 15.85 -27.16
C ALA A 28 -55.83 16.39 -27.19
N PRO A 29 -54.94 15.92 -26.30
CA PRO A 29 -53.55 16.34 -26.34
C PRO A 29 -52.99 16.04 -27.74
N PRO A 30 -52.17 16.95 -28.31
CA PRO A 30 -51.66 16.78 -29.65
C PRO A 30 -50.84 15.48 -29.78
N GLU A 31 -50.75 14.98 -31.01
CA GLU A 31 -49.91 13.84 -31.36
C GLU A 31 -48.48 14.08 -30.87
N SER A 32 -47.90 13.08 -30.20
CA SER A 32 -46.55 13.15 -29.68
C SER A 32 -45.73 11.97 -30.17
N TYR A 33 -44.55 12.27 -30.71
CA TYR A 33 -43.72 11.33 -31.44
C TYR A 33 -42.41 11.10 -30.70
N SER A 34 -41.90 9.87 -30.73
CA SER A 34 -40.55 9.54 -30.28
C SER A 34 -39.94 8.50 -31.20
N ALA A 35 -38.67 8.69 -31.56
CA ALA A 35 -37.95 7.83 -32.50
C ALA A 35 -36.67 7.26 -31.87
N SER A 36 -36.38 6.01 -32.15
CA SER A 36 -35.20 5.28 -31.68
C SER A 36 -34.58 4.45 -32.80
N ALA A 37 -33.28 4.17 -32.67
CA ALA A 37 -32.53 3.27 -33.53
C ALA A 37 -31.87 2.19 -32.67
N VAL A 38 -32.07 0.92 -33.02
CA VAL A 38 -31.58 -0.23 -32.27
C VAL A 38 -30.91 -1.24 -33.23
N PRO A 39 -29.60 -1.51 -33.09
CA PRO A 39 -28.65 -0.86 -32.17
C PRO A 39 -28.36 0.59 -32.59
N SER A 40 -27.95 1.43 -31.64
CA SER A 40 -27.48 2.81 -31.93
C SER A 40 -26.05 2.87 -32.47
N TYR A 41 -25.33 1.74 -32.43
CA TYR A 41 -24.01 1.55 -33.03
C TYR A 41 -23.89 0.14 -33.61
N SER A 42 -23.41 0.04 -34.85
CA SER A 42 -23.13 -1.23 -35.53
C SER A 42 -21.85 -1.12 -36.38
N GLN A 43 -21.34 -2.27 -36.83
CA GLN A 43 -20.20 -2.34 -37.76
C GLN A 43 -20.71 -2.35 -39.21
N GLU A 44 -19.93 -1.90 -40.21
CA GLU A 44 -20.35 -1.86 -41.63
C GLU A 44 -20.92 -3.19 -42.17
N VAL A 45 -20.49 -4.32 -41.59
CA VAL A 45 -20.85 -5.70 -41.99
C VAL A 45 -21.96 -6.31 -41.12
N ASN A 46 -22.44 -5.60 -40.10
CA ASN A 46 -23.57 -6.08 -39.29
C ASN A 46 -24.89 -5.85 -40.03
N GLY A 47 -25.88 -6.70 -39.75
CA GLY A 47 -27.22 -6.60 -40.33
C GLY A 47 -28.03 -5.40 -39.82
N ASP A 48 -29.32 -5.41 -40.15
CA ASP A 48 -30.18 -4.22 -40.07
C ASP A 48 -30.22 -3.52 -38.70
N THR A 49 -30.18 -2.20 -38.76
CA THR A 49 -30.60 -1.31 -37.67
C THR A 49 -32.12 -1.16 -37.73
N GLN A 50 -32.82 -1.55 -36.67
CA GLN A 50 -34.25 -1.30 -36.53
C GLN A 50 -34.48 0.16 -36.14
N LEU A 51 -35.22 0.88 -36.98
CA LEU A 51 -35.69 2.24 -36.72
C LEU A 51 -37.13 2.14 -36.24
N GLN A 52 -37.43 2.66 -35.06
CA GLN A 52 -38.75 2.59 -34.41
C GLN A 52 -39.30 3.98 -34.14
N LEU A 53 -40.60 4.15 -34.39
CA LEU A 53 -41.38 5.34 -34.12
C LEU A 53 -42.54 4.94 -33.23
N ILE A 54 -42.69 5.62 -32.09
CA ILE A 54 -43.85 5.52 -31.21
C ILE A 54 -44.61 6.84 -31.34
N VAL A 55 -45.89 6.77 -31.67
CA VAL A 55 -46.80 7.91 -31.74
C VAL A 55 -47.90 7.73 -30.71
N ASN A 56 -48.06 8.71 -29.82
CA ASN A 56 -49.08 8.71 -28.78
C ASN A 56 -50.09 9.85 -29.02
N ASN A 57 -51.28 9.68 -28.45
CA ASN A 57 -52.46 10.52 -28.66
C ASN A 57 -52.99 10.44 -30.11
N THR A 58 -52.86 9.29 -30.75
CA THR A 58 -53.40 9.08 -32.11
C THR A 58 -54.92 9.19 -32.14
N ALA A 59 -55.45 9.85 -33.17
CA ALA A 59 -56.86 9.80 -33.50
C ALA A 59 -57.28 8.34 -33.79
N THR A 60 -58.44 7.92 -33.29
CA THR A 60 -58.95 6.56 -33.50
C THR A 60 -59.37 6.32 -34.95
N SER A 61 -59.32 5.05 -35.39
CA SER A 61 -59.67 4.57 -36.72
C SER A 61 -59.02 5.35 -37.88
N THR A 62 -57.82 5.86 -37.66
CA THR A 62 -57.12 6.77 -38.58
C THR A 62 -55.90 6.06 -39.17
N LEU A 63 -55.72 6.21 -40.49
CA LEU A 63 -54.56 5.73 -41.21
C LEU A 63 -53.40 6.72 -41.07
N TYR A 64 -52.35 6.30 -40.39
CA TYR A 64 -51.10 7.04 -40.29
C TYR A 64 -50.12 6.54 -41.35
N THR A 65 -49.47 7.46 -42.05
CA THR A 65 -48.39 7.13 -43.00
C THR A 65 -47.16 7.98 -42.71
N PHE A 66 -46.02 7.30 -42.56
CA PHE A 66 -44.74 7.92 -42.24
C PHE A 66 -43.72 7.65 -43.34
N THR A 67 -43.07 8.71 -43.81
CA THR A 67 -41.93 8.63 -44.71
C THR A 67 -40.65 8.79 -43.90
N TRP A 68 -39.87 7.72 -43.87
CA TRP A 68 -38.58 7.65 -43.23
C TRP A 68 -37.52 8.08 -44.23
N ARG A 69 -36.59 8.93 -43.79
CA ARG A 69 -35.43 9.37 -44.54
C ARG A 69 -34.19 9.02 -43.75
N VAL A 70 -33.27 8.29 -44.37
CA VAL A 70 -31.94 8.02 -43.81
C VAL A 70 -30.91 8.66 -44.70
N THR A 71 -30.20 9.66 -44.16
CA THR A 71 -29.08 10.34 -44.80
C THR A 71 -27.78 9.71 -44.30
N ASP A 72 -26.99 9.15 -45.21
CA ASP A 72 -25.71 8.53 -44.92
C ASP A 72 -24.57 9.57 -44.76
N PRO A 73 -23.36 9.14 -44.33
CA PRO A 73 -22.19 10.02 -44.19
C PRO A 73 -21.70 10.70 -45.48
N THR A 74 -22.17 10.29 -46.67
CA THR A 74 -21.89 10.99 -47.95
C THR A 74 -22.85 12.17 -48.18
N GLY A 75 -23.96 12.24 -47.43
CA GLY A 75 -25.08 13.14 -47.66
C GLY A 75 -26.18 12.53 -48.53
N THR A 76 -26.03 11.28 -48.99
CA THR A 76 -27.04 10.59 -49.81
C THR A 76 -28.23 10.21 -48.94
N THR A 77 -29.43 10.62 -49.34
CA THR A 77 -30.67 10.32 -48.61
C THR A 77 -31.48 9.24 -49.31
N THR A 78 -31.75 8.16 -48.60
CA THR A 78 -32.65 7.07 -49.04
C THR A 78 -33.97 7.14 -48.26
N THR A 79 -35.06 6.68 -48.85
CA THR A 79 -36.40 6.81 -48.24
C THR A 79 -37.24 5.55 -48.34
N VAL A 80 -38.11 5.34 -47.36
CA VAL A 80 -39.19 4.34 -47.39
C VAL A 80 -40.43 4.90 -46.71
N SER A 81 -41.62 4.53 -47.21
CA SER A 81 -42.90 4.89 -46.58
C SER A 81 -43.58 3.65 -46.04
N ARG A 82 -44.10 3.74 -44.81
CA ARG A 82 -44.92 2.69 -44.18
C ARG A 82 -46.18 3.30 -43.58
N SER A 83 -47.27 2.54 -43.61
CA SER A 83 -48.57 2.96 -43.06
C SER A 83 -49.06 1.98 -42.01
N THR A 84 -49.76 2.49 -41.01
CA THR A 84 -50.40 1.71 -39.94
C THR A 84 -51.70 2.37 -39.49
N ASN A 85 -52.64 1.58 -38.97
CA ASN A 85 -53.94 2.07 -38.49
C ASN A 85 -53.97 2.09 -36.97
N SER A 86 -54.48 3.18 -36.39
CA SER A 86 -54.65 3.30 -34.93
C SER A 86 -55.75 2.41 -34.36
N PHE A 87 -56.77 2.07 -35.15
CA PHE A 87 -57.97 1.35 -34.70
C PHE A 87 -58.56 2.00 -33.42
N SER A 88 -58.69 1.27 -32.31
CA SER A 88 -59.13 1.82 -31.02
C SER A 88 -57.97 2.26 -30.10
N SER A 89 -56.71 2.17 -30.56
CA SER A 89 -55.54 2.53 -29.77
C SER A 89 -55.24 4.03 -29.79
N THR A 90 -54.81 4.56 -28.66
CA THR A 90 -54.25 5.91 -28.51
C THR A 90 -52.73 5.96 -28.67
N SER A 91 -52.10 4.81 -28.95
CA SER A 91 -50.67 4.69 -29.25
C SER A 91 -50.42 3.67 -30.36
N ILE A 92 -49.56 4.02 -31.32
CA ILE A 92 -49.10 3.14 -32.41
C ILE A 92 -47.58 3.04 -32.40
N VAL A 93 -47.08 1.89 -32.84
CA VAL A 93 -45.66 1.65 -33.05
C VAL A 93 -45.45 1.27 -34.51
N GLN A 94 -44.58 2.01 -35.20
CA GLN A 94 -44.11 1.69 -36.54
C GLN A 94 -42.62 1.37 -36.49
N SER A 95 -42.16 0.42 -37.29
CA SER A 95 -40.72 0.22 -37.52
C SER A 95 -40.38 -0.06 -38.97
N VAL A 96 -39.12 0.18 -39.31
CA VAL A 96 -38.46 -0.18 -40.57
C VAL A 96 -37.03 -0.67 -40.29
N LEU A 97 -36.47 -1.46 -41.20
CA LEU A 97 -35.12 -2.00 -41.12
C LEU A 97 -34.19 -1.28 -42.10
N TYR A 98 -33.12 -0.66 -41.61
CA TYR A 98 -32.08 -0.07 -42.47
C TYR A 98 -30.83 -0.97 -42.49
N PRO A 99 -30.29 -1.34 -43.65
CA PRO A 99 -30.66 -0.88 -44.99
C PRO A 99 -31.78 -1.65 -45.69
N THR A 100 -32.21 -2.83 -45.22
CA THR A 100 -33.03 -3.78 -46.00
C THR A 100 -34.36 -3.23 -46.57
N ASP A 101 -35.08 -2.36 -45.86
CA ASP A 101 -36.31 -1.73 -46.36
C ASP A 101 -36.10 -0.58 -47.37
N PHE A 102 -34.85 -0.12 -47.55
CA PHE A 102 -34.51 1.10 -48.28
C PHE A 102 -33.82 0.76 -49.61
N ILE A 103 -34.47 1.10 -50.73
CA ILE A 103 -33.88 0.90 -52.07
C ILE A 103 -32.61 1.76 -52.18
N GLY A 104 -31.47 1.11 -52.45
CA GLY A 104 -30.14 1.74 -52.49
C GLY A 104 -29.51 2.04 -51.12
N GLY A 105 -30.19 1.73 -50.01
CA GLY A 105 -29.64 1.83 -48.66
C GLY A 105 -28.44 0.89 -48.49
N ASN A 106 -27.43 1.32 -47.75
CA ASN A 106 -26.24 0.52 -47.47
C ASN A 106 -25.49 1.05 -46.24
N THR A 107 -24.69 0.18 -45.62
CA THR A 107 -23.84 0.48 -44.47
C THR A 107 -22.38 0.67 -44.87
N ASN A 108 -22.10 1.07 -46.12
CA ASN A 108 -20.75 1.13 -46.68
C ASN A 108 -19.96 2.39 -46.24
N TYR A 109 -20.42 3.19 -45.28
CA TYR A 109 -19.70 4.41 -44.91
C TYR A 109 -19.62 4.57 -43.39
N VAL A 110 -18.39 4.68 -42.88
CA VAL A 110 -18.12 5.01 -41.48
C VAL A 110 -18.69 6.38 -41.13
N GLY A 111 -19.54 6.45 -40.11
CA GLY A 111 -20.07 7.73 -39.62
C GLY A 111 -21.49 7.65 -39.05
N ILE A 112 -22.08 8.82 -38.87
CA ILE A 112 -23.43 9.00 -38.35
C ILE A 112 -24.43 8.95 -39.51
N TYR A 113 -25.42 8.08 -39.39
CA TYR A 113 -26.58 8.01 -40.27
C TYR A 113 -27.73 8.78 -39.61
N ALA A 114 -28.11 9.89 -40.21
CA ALA A 114 -29.16 10.78 -39.69
C ALA A 114 -30.53 10.28 -40.15
N VAL A 115 -31.44 10.06 -39.21
CA VAL A 115 -32.80 9.58 -39.49
C VAL A 115 -33.80 10.70 -39.23
N ARG A 116 -34.60 11.02 -40.24
CA ARG A 116 -35.71 11.96 -40.17
C ARG A 116 -37.01 11.28 -40.58
N ILE A 117 -38.10 11.60 -39.90
CA ILE A 117 -39.41 11.03 -40.13
C ILE A 117 -40.38 12.16 -40.43
N ASP A 118 -41.03 12.13 -41.59
CA ASP A 118 -42.13 13.02 -41.96
C ASP A 118 -43.46 12.23 -41.86
N GLN A 119 -44.50 12.82 -41.28
CA GLN A 119 -45.87 12.31 -41.39
C GLN A 119 -46.47 12.81 -42.71
N THR A 120 -47.10 11.92 -43.47
CA THR A 120 -47.73 12.23 -44.77
C THR A 120 -49.25 12.01 -44.77
N ALA A 121 -49.77 11.20 -43.83
CA ALA A 121 -51.19 11.06 -43.52
C ALA A 121 -51.34 10.82 -42.00
N PRO A 122 -52.42 11.28 -41.35
CA PRO A 122 -53.61 11.93 -41.93
C PRO A 122 -53.38 13.37 -42.39
N SER A 123 -52.40 14.06 -41.81
CA SER A 123 -51.97 15.41 -42.20
C SER A 123 -50.46 15.41 -42.49
N ALA A 124 -50.02 16.21 -43.46
CA ALA A 124 -48.62 16.33 -43.80
C ALA A 124 -47.89 17.19 -42.74
N VAL A 125 -47.01 16.57 -41.95
CA VAL A 125 -46.19 17.25 -40.94
C VAL A 125 -44.74 16.83 -41.14
N THR A 126 -43.86 17.81 -41.38
CA THR A 126 -42.44 17.56 -41.64
C THR A 126 -41.66 17.41 -40.34
N ASN A 127 -40.72 16.46 -40.32
CA ASN A 127 -39.82 16.20 -39.19
C ASN A 127 -40.55 15.99 -37.86
N VAL A 128 -41.57 15.12 -37.84
CA VAL A 128 -42.32 14.75 -36.62
C VAL A 128 -41.42 14.11 -35.55
N ALA A 129 -40.39 13.39 -35.99
CA ALA A 129 -39.33 12.87 -35.13
C ALA A 129 -38.03 12.69 -35.90
N SER A 130 -36.92 12.68 -35.17
CA SER A 130 -35.58 12.40 -35.68
C SER A 130 -34.81 11.51 -34.72
N THR A 131 -33.90 10.70 -35.24
CA THR A 131 -32.96 9.88 -34.46
C THR A 131 -31.67 9.67 -35.26
N GLN A 132 -30.70 8.95 -34.73
CA GLN A 132 -29.47 8.62 -35.46
C GLN A 132 -28.85 7.32 -34.94
N PHE A 133 -28.10 6.64 -35.80
CA PHE A 133 -27.21 5.54 -35.44
C PHE A 133 -25.84 5.77 -36.08
N GLU A 134 -24.82 5.08 -35.58
CA GLU A 134 -23.45 5.19 -36.09
C GLU A 134 -22.95 3.85 -36.60
N ILE A 135 -22.36 3.87 -37.81
CA ILE A 135 -21.68 2.73 -38.40
C ILE A 135 -20.16 2.90 -38.22
N GLY A 136 -19.50 1.84 -37.78
CA GLY A 136 -18.06 1.81 -37.52
C GLY A 136 -17.30 0.66 -38.19
N LEU A 137 -15.98 0.72 -38.11
CA LEU A 137 -15.05 -0.31 -38.59
C LEU A 137 -14.78 -1.39 -37.54
N ALA A 138 -14.94 -1.09 -36.25
CA ALA A 138 -14.74 -2.05 -35.15
C ALA A 138 -16.07 -2.56 -34.58
N ALA A 139 -16.11 -3.80 -34.08
CA ALA A 139 -17.29 -4.32 -33.39
C ALA A 139 -17.65 -3.55 -32.09
N THR A 140 -16.73 -2.76 -31.53
CA THR A 140 -16.93 -1.91 -30.35
C THR A 140 -16.05 -0.66 -30.42
N LYS A 141 -16.51 0.46 -29.86
CA LYS A 141 -15.72 1.69 -29.72
C LYS A 141 -14.68 1.64 -28.60
N ILE A 142 -14.86 0.74 -27.63
CA ILE A 142 -13.92 0.50 -26.53
C ILE A 142 -13.31 -0.87 -26.73
N VAL A 143 -12.01 -0.90 -26.99
CA VAL A 143 -11.24 -2.11 -27.27
C VAL A 143 -10.32 -2.39 -26.08
N MET A 144 -10.45 -3.57 -25.47
CA MET A 144 -9.56 -3.99 -24.38
C MET A 144 -8.33 -4.70 -24.94
N ARG A 145 -7.13 -4.39 -24.43
CA ARG A 145 -5.92 -5.16 -24.76
C ARG A 145 -6.12 -6.65 -24.53
N THR A 146 -5.44 -7.47 -25.33
CA THR A 146 -5.52 -8.95 -25.37
C THR A 146 -6.86 -9.53 -25.81
N VAL A 147 -7.97 -8.79 -25.73
CA VAL A 147 -9.28 -9.25 -26.19
C VAL A 147 -9.36 -9.10 -27.72
N PRO A 148 -9.68 -10.16 -28.47
CA PRO A 148 -9.82 -10.07 -29.93
C PRO A 148 -11.06 -9.25 -30.30
N VAL A 149 -10.92 -8.32 -31.25
CA VAL A 149 -12.00 -7.52 -31.82
C VAL A 149 -12.01 -7.65 -33.34
N TRP A 150 -13.19 -7.86 -33.93
CA TRP A 150 -13.35 -7.83 -35.38
C TRP A 150 -13.25 -6.40 -35.88
N LEU A 151 -12.34 -6.18 -36.83
CA LEU A 151 -12.28 -5.00 -37.69
C LEU A 151 -12.81 -5.41 -39.07
N ARG A 152 -13.79 -4.69 -39.60
CA ARG A 152 -14.43 -5.01 -40.87
C ARG A 152 -14.87 -3.76 -41.60
N ALA A 153 -14.82 -3.82 -42.92
CA ALA A 153 -15.29 -2.78 -43.81
C ALA A 153 -15.94 -3.40 -45.05
N LEU A 154 -16.90 -2.70 -45.65
CA LEU A 154 -17.77 -3.13 -46.74
C LEU A 154 -17.63 -2.17 -47.94
N GLY A 155 -18.00 -2.66 -49.13
CA GLY A 155 -18.02 -1.84 -50.36
C GLY A 155 -16.70 -1.79 -51.11
N TYR A 156 -15.78 -2.73 -50.84
CA TYR A 156 -14.55 -2.92 -51.61
C TYR A 156 -14.81 -3.79 -52.86
N ALA A 157 -13.92 -3.71 -53.85
CA ALA A 157 -14.02 -4.54 -55.05
C ALA A 157 -13.77 -6.02 -54.69
N ASN A 158 -14.57 -6.92 -55.28
CA ASN A 158 -14.53 -8.35 -55.01
C ASN A 158 -13.12 -8.94 -55.27
N GLY A 159 -12.48 -9.49 -54.23
CA GLY A 159 -11.13 -10.05 -54.32
C GLY A 159 -9.99 -9.02 -54.30
N GLU A 160 -10.25 -7.73 -54.10
CA GLU A 160 -9.16 -6.74 -54.05
C GLU A 160 -8.34 -6.83 -52.75
N ASN A 161 -7.10 -6.34 -52.80
CA ASN A 161 -6.27 -6.19 -51.62
C ASN A 161 -6.63 -4.89 -50.88
N VAL A 162 -6.85 -4.97 -49.57
CA VAL A 162 -7.23 -3.86 -48.70
C VAL A 162 -6.23 -3.77 -47.55
N SER A 163 -5.55 -2.62 -47.43
CA SER A 163 -4.69 -2.35 -46.27
C SER A 163 -5.53 -2.00 -45.06
N VAL A 164 -5.27 -2.65 -43.94
CA VAL A 164 -5.78 -2.31 -42.61
C VAL A 164 -4.64 -1.68 -41.83
N ASP A 165 -4.87 -0.52 -41.22
CA ASP A 165 -3.89 0.16 -40.38
C ASP A 165 -4.54 0.60 -39.06
N VAL A 166 -3.78 0.54 -37.97
CA VAL A 166 -4.19 1.00 -36.65
C VAL A 166 -3.10 1.89 -36.12
N GLN A 167 -3.42 3.17 -35.92
CA GLN A 167 -2.46 4.22 -35.57
C GLN A 167 -2.73 4.82 -34.19
N ASN A 168 -1.66 5.13 -33.45
CA ASN A 168 -1.69 5.97 -32.26
C ASN A 168 -0.78 7.19 -32.49
N GLY A 169 -1.29 8.40 -32.25
CA GLY A 169 -0.52 9.64 -32.50
C GLY A 169 -0.07 9.86 -33.95
N GLY A 170 -0.66 9.14 -34.93
CA GLY A 170 -0.26 9.16 -36.35
C GLY A 170 0.75 8.08 -36.75
N SER A 171 1.30 7.32 -35.80
CA SER A 171 2.20 6.18 -36.04
C SER A 171 1.44 4.86 -35.95
N SER A 172 1.67 3.93 -36.88
CA SER A 172 1.10 2.58 -36.82
C SER A 172 1.55 1.82 -35.57
N VAL A 173 0.64 1.09 -34.93
CA VAL A 173 0.95 0.22 -33.79
C VAL A 173 1.63 -1.06 -34.28
N PRO A 174 2.39 -1.78 -33.43
CA PRO A 174 3.10 -3.00 -33.85
C PRO A 174 2.18 -4.02 -34.53
N GLY A 175 2.62 -4.52 -35.69
CA GLY A 175 1.83 -5.43 -36.54
C GLY A 175 0.97 -4.74 -37.61
N PHE A 176 1.02 -3.40 -37.72
CA PHE A 176 0.34 -2.61 -38.75
C PHE A 176 1.31 -1.69 -39.50
N PRO A 177 0.99 -1.29 -40.76
CA PRO A 177 -0.16 -1.74 -41.55
C PRO A 177 -0.06 -3.22 -41.95
N THR A 178 -1.22 -3.84 -42.18
CA THR A 178 -1.37 -5.22 -42.65
C THR A 178 -2.35 -5.27 -43.82
N PHE A 179 -2.50 -6.41 -44.47
CA PHE A 179 -3.28 -6.56 -45.69
C PHE A 179 -4.28 -7.71 -45.58
N VAL A 180 -5.49 -7.50 -46.09
CA VAL A 180 -6.56 -8.51 -46.17
C VAL A 180 -7.21 -8.47 -47.55
N ILE A 181 -7.71 -9.61 -48.01
CA ILE A 181 -8.42 -9.70 -49.30
C ILE A 181 -9.92 -9.50 -49.05
N ALA A 182 -10.56 -8.63 -49.83
CA ALA A 182 -11.99 -8.41 -49.78
C ALA A 182 -12.76 -9.64 -50.33
N THR A 183 -13.86 -10.04 -49.69
CA THR A 183 -14.62 -11.23 -50.12
C THR A 183 -15.08 -11.13 -51.58
N THR A 184 -15.03 -12.24 -52.31
CA THR A 184 -15.34 -12.29 -53.75
C THR A 184 -16.83 -12.16 -54.09
N THR A 185 -17.70 -12.16 -53.09
CA THR A 185 -19.17 -12.10 -53.23
C THR A 185 -19.79 -10.82 -52.70
N GLN A 186 -19.14 -10.12 -51.77
CA GLN A 186 -19.73 -9.00 -51.02
C GLN A 186 -18.77 -7.82 -50.79
N GLY A 187 -17.51 -7.89 -51.25
CA GLY A 187 -16.57 -6.79 -51.05
C GLY A 187 -16.22 -6.52 -49.58
N ILE A 188 -16.24 -7.54 -48.72
CA ILE A 188 -15.99 -7.40 -47.28
C ILE A 188 -14.50 -7.59 -46.99
N ALA A 189 -13.83 -6.56 -46.49
CA ALA A 189 -12.52 -6.68 -45.85
C ALA A 189 -12.72 -7.04 -44.37
N SER A 190 -12.00 -8.05 -43.85
CA SER A 190 -12.13 -8.51 -42.45
C SER A 190 -10.79 -8.87 -41.83
N TYR A 191 -10.53 -8.34 -40.63
CA TYR A 191 -9.33 -8.63 -39.84
C TYR A 191 -9.70 -8.85 -38.36
N LEU A 192 -9.17 -9.89 -37.73
CA LEU A 192 -9.34 -10.13 -36.30
C LEU A 192 -8.17 -9.50 -35.54
N TRP A 193 -8.37 -8.29 -35.01
CA TRP A 193 -7.34 -7.59 -34.27
C TRP A 193 -7.33 -8.02 -32.81
N THR A 194 -6.19 -8.56 -32.35
CA THR A 194 -5.91 -8.77 -30.93
C THR A 194 -4.86 -7.75 -30.51
N PRO A 195 -5.21 -6.65 -29.81
CA PRO A 195 -4.23 -5.68 -29.36
C PRO A 195 -3.25 -6.33 -28.38
N SER A 196 -1.96 -6.05 -28.52
CA SER A 196 -0.93 -6.61 -27.65
C SER A 196 -1.04 -6.05 -26.22
N VAL A 197 -0.38 -6.71 -25.28
CA VAL A 197 -0.24 -6.24 -23.89
C VAL A 197 0.37 -4.83 -23.80
N SER A 198 1.13 -4.42 -24.83
CA SER A 198 1.82 -3.13 -24.89
C SER A 198 1.16 -2.09 -25.82
N THR A 199 0.11 -2.44 -26.58
CA THR A 199 -0.54 -1.52 -27.55
C THR A 199 -0.89 -0.19 -26.87
N PRO A 200 -0.56 0.97 -27.45
CA PRO A 200 -0.80 2.28 -26.83
C PRO A 200 -2.25 2.49 -26.36
N LEU A 201 -2.41 2.91 -25.11
CA LEU A 201 -3.71 3.21 -24.50
C LEU A 201 -4.31 4.51 -25.05
N GLY A 202 -5.63 4.67 -24.87
CA GLY A 202 -6.36 5.85 -25.31
C GLY A 202 -6.75 5.79 -26.79
N THR A 203 -6.90 6.96 -27.41
CA THR A 203 -7.47 7.10 -28.75
C THR A 203 -6.54 6.54 -29.82
N ASN A 204 -6.96 5.44 -30.45
CA ASN A 204 -6.34 4.85 -31.63
C ASN A 204 -7.24 5.09 -32.86
N THR A 205 -6.65 5.18 -34.04
CA THR A 205 -7.35 5.41 -35.31
C THR A 205 -7.19 4.19 -36.21
N ILE A 206 -8.30 3.53 -36.52
CA ILE A 206 -8.38 2.42 -37.47
C ILE A 206 -8.61 3.00 -38.86
N ARG A 207 -7.95 2.48 -39.89
CA ARG A 207 -8.14 2.82 -41.29
C ARG A 207 -8.22 1.58 -42.17
N PHE A 208 -9.09 1.62 -43.17
CA PHE A 208 -9.09 0.67 -44.28
C PHE A 208 -8.85 1.45 -45.58
N ARG A 209 -8.10 0.88 -46.53
CA ARG A 209 -7.86 1.49 -47.84
C ARG A 209 -7.69 0.41 -48.91
N GLY A 210 -8.46 0.50 -49.98
CA GLY A 210 -8.40 -0.45 -51.09
C GLY A 210 -7.18 -0.17 -51.96
N SER A 211 -6.72 -1.21 -52.66
CA SER A 211 -5.76 -1.08 -53.76
C SER A 211 -6.33 -0.36 -54.97
N SER A 212 -7.65 -0.47 -55.18
CA SER A 212 -8.41 0.17 -56.27
C SER A 212 -9.60 1.00 -55.78
N THR A 213 -10.28 0.58 -54.70
CA THR A 213 -11.45 1.32 -54.17
C THR A 213 -11.04 2.45 -53.21
N PHE A 214 -11.48 3.66 -53.51
CA PHE A 214 -11.34 4.85 -52.67
C PHE A 214 -12.72 5.39 -52.24
N LYS A 215 -13.10 5.13 -50.99
CA LYS A 215 -14.37 5.57 -50.39
C LYS A 215 -14.30 7.05 -49.97
N SER A 216 -15.41 7.77 -50.09
CA SER A 216 -15.58 9.16 -49.65
C SER A 216 -16.92 9.29 -48.89
N PRO A 217 -16.92 9.47 -47.55
CA PRO A 217 -15.76 9.63 -46.68
C PRO A 217 -14.88 8.36 -46.64
N SER A 218 -13.59 8.55 -46.35
CA SER A 218 -12.63 7.46 -46.24
C SER A 218 -12.85 6.65 -44.97
N ASP A 219 -12.68 5.34 -45.04
CA ASP A 219 -12.78 4.43 -43.88
C ASP A 219 -11.75 4.77 -42.81
N THR A 220 -12.19 5.54 -41.83
CA THR A 220 -11.38 5.99 -40.70
C THR A 220 -12.26 6.08 -39.47
N GLN A 221 -11.95 5.29 -38.44
CA GLN A 221 -12.68 5.31 -37.16
C GLN A 221 -11.71 5.56 -36.00
N ARG A 222 -12.14 6.33 -35.00
CA ARG A 222 -11.45 6.43 -33.70
C ARG A 222 -12.05 5.46 -32.69
N VAL A 223 -11.20 4.71 -31.99
CA VAL A 223 -11.57 3.80 -30.89
C VAL A 223 -10.69 4.06 -29.67
N THR A 224 -11.19 3.75 -28.48
CA THR A 224 -10.43 3.88 -27.23
C THR A 224 -9.88 2.52 -26.81
N VAL A 225 -8.54 2.40 -26.78
CA VAL A 225 -7.87 1.21 -26.25
C VAL A 225 -7.70 1.34 -24.74
N VAL A 226 -8.19 0.34 -23.99
CA VAL A 226 -8.11 0.27 -22.52
C VAL A 226 -7.24 -0.91 -22.05
N PRO A 227 -6.66 -0.86 -20.83
CA PRO A 227 -5.84 -1.94 -20.31
C PRO A 227 -6.59 -3.27 -20.23
N SER A 228 -5.86 -4.38 -20.35
CA SER A 228 -6.42 -5.69 -19.99
C SER A 228 -6.59 -5.77 -18.48
N ASN A 229 -7.69 -6.39 -18.05
CA ASN A 229 -7.78 -6.89 -16.68
C ASN A 229 -6.86 -8.11 -16.53
N LEU A 230 -6.22 -8.25 -15.37
CA LEU A 230 -5.53 -9.46 -14.97
C LEU A 230 -6.43 -10.31 -14.06
N THR A 231 -6.42 -11.63 -14.23
CA THR A 231 -7.06 -12.59 -13.33
C THR A 231 -5.99 -13.35 -12.56
N ILE A 232 -6.06 -13.35 -11.23
CA ILE A 232 -5.17 -14.13 -10.37
C ILE A 232 -5.69 -15.55 -10.25
N SER A 233 -4.81 -16.53 -10.39
CA SER A 233 -5.12 -17.95 -10.28
C SER A 233 -4.08 -18.67 -9.42
N GLY A 234 -4.51 -19.71 -8.70
CA GLY A 234 -3.60 -20.56 -7.93
C GLY A 234 -2.81 -19.85 -6.83
N LEU A 235 -3.40 -18.85 -6.15
CA LEU A 235 -2.83 -18.30 -4.92
C LEU A 235 -2.63 -19.43 -3.90
N LYS A 236 -1.38 -19.67 -3.52
CA LYS A 236 -0.95 -20.75 -2.63
C LYS A 236 0.16 -20.27 -1.71
N LEU A 237 0.18 -20.84 -0.51
CA LEU A 237 1.27 -20.74 0.45
C LEU A 237 1.97 -22.10 0.52
N ILE A 238 3.30 -22.15 0.54
CA ILE A 238 4.03 -23.43 0.59
C ILE A 238 3.80 -24.14 1.93
N SER A 239 3.81 -23.39 3.03
CA SER A 239 3.38 -23.87 4.35
C SER A 239 2.19 -23.05 4.82
N PRO A 240 1.02 -23.66 5.10
CA PRO A 240 -0.14 -22.98 5.67
C PRO A 240 -0.01 -22.76 7.19
N LEU A 241 1.08 -23.22 7.80
CA LEU A 241 1.43 -23.02 9.20
C LEU A 241 2.91 -22.61 9.29
N VAL A 242 3.22 -21.56 10.03
CA VAL A 242 4.60 -21.13 10.31
C VAL A 242 4.76 -20.68 11.75
N GLN A 243 5.99 -20.79 12.24
CA GLN A 243 6.40 -20.20 13.51
C GLN A 243 6.92 -18.78 13.27
N ARG A 244 6.93 -17.96 14.33
CA ARG A 244 7.68 -16.69 14.33
C ARG A 244 9.15 -16.91 13.96
N THR A 245 9.77 -15.87 13.41
CA THR A 245 11.10 -15.85 12.75
C THR A 245 11.20 -16.62 11.43
N GLN A 246 10.38 -17.66 11.21
CA GLN A 246 10.36 -18.37 9.93
C GLN A 246 9.84 -17.48 8.80
N SER A 247 10.18 -17.85 7.58
CA SER A 247 9.63 -17.23 6.37
C SER A 247 8.67 -18.17 5.67
N PHE A 248 7.59 -17.63 5.09
CA PHE A 248 6.74 -18.34 4.15
C PHE A 248 6.83 -17.72 2.75
N GLU A 249 6.53 -18.54 1.75
CA GLU A 249 6.53 -18.13 0.35
C GLU A 249 5.11 -18.10 -0.21
N ILE A 250 4.80 -17.01 -0.89
CA ILE A 250 3.54 -16.72 -1.57
C ILE A 250 3.75 -16.97 -3.07
N ARG A 251 2.93 -17.85 -3.65
CA ARG A 251 2.95 -18.19 -5.07
C ARG A 251 1.58 -17.96 -5.70
N PHE A 252 1.55 -17.42 -6.92
CA PHE A 252 0.36 -17.38 -7.77
C PHE A 252 0.73 -17.25 -9.24
N SER A 253 -0.24 -17.51 -10.12
CA SER A 253 -0.17 -17.20 -11.55
C SER A 253 -1.16 -16.08 -11.88
N ALA A 254 -0.95 -15.37 -12.98
CA ALA A 254 -1.91 -14.42 -13.50
C ALA A 254 -2.14 -14.64 -15.00
N THR A 255 -3.36 -14.37 -15.46
CA THR A 255 -3.75 -14.46 -16.88
C THR A 255 -4.41 -13.17 -17.35
N TYR A 256 -4.27 -12.87 -18.64
CA TYR A 256 -4.99 -11.79 -19.30
C TYR A 256 -6.44 -12.19 -19.62
N ALA A 257 -7.23 -11.25 -20.13
CA ALA A 257 -8.65 -11.48 -20.47
C ALA A 257 -8.87 -12.55 -21.56
N ASN A 258 -7.86 -12.84 -22.38
CA ASN A 258 -7.88 -13.93 -23.36
C ASN A 258 -7.38 -15.29 -22.81
N GLY A 259 -7.09 -15.39 -21.52
CA GLY A 259 -6.54 -16.60 -20.88
C GLY A 259 -5.03 -16.78 -21.04
N GLY A 260 -4.34 -15.95 -21.83
CA GLY A 260 -2.89 -16.01 -21.97
C GLY A 260 -2.16 -15.69 -20.66
N PRO A 261 -1.01 -16.32 -20.37
CA PRO A 261 -0.29 -16.12 -19.11
C PRO A 261 0.39 -14.74 -19.07
N VAL A 262 0.38 -14.12 -17.88
CA VAL A 262 1.20 -12.93 -17.59
C VAL A 262 2.63 -13.39 -17.30
N GLN A 263 3.59 -12.88 -18.06
CA GLN A 263 4.99 -13.34 -18.06
C GLN A 263 5.99 -12.29 -17.53
N ARG A 264 5.52 -11.28 -16.79
CA ARG A 264 6.32 -10.17 -16.24
C ARG A 264 5.53 -9.36 -15.22
N GLY A 265 6.22 -8.44 -14.53
CA GLY A 265 5.61 -7.49 -13.60
C GLY A 265 5.64 -7.94 -12.14
N SER A 266 4.77 -7.35 -11.32
CA SER A 266 4.71 -7.63 -9.88
C SER A 266 3.29 -7.46 -9.31
N ALA A 267 3.07 -7.93 -8.08
CA ALA A 267 1.87 -7.62 -7.30
C ALA A 267 2.20 -7.27 -5.86
N VAL A 268 1.47 -6.29 -5.30
CA VAL A 268 1.53 -5.96 -3.88
C VAL A 268 0.58 -6.86 -3.10
N VAL A 269 1.13 -7.80 -2.35
CA VAL A 269 0.40 -8.68 -1.44
C VAL A 269 0.29 -8.02 -0.07
N ARG A 270 -0.92 -7.90 0.46
CA ARG A 270 -1.20 -7.43 1.82
C ARG A 270 -1.39 -8.62 2.75
N ILE A 271 -0.61 -8.67 3.83
CA ILE A 271 -0.68 -9.71 4.86
C ILE A 271 -1.25 -9.05 6.12
N GLN A 272 -2.38 -9.52 6.61
CA GLN A 272 -3.07 -8.95 7.77
C GLN A 272 -2.99 -9.95 8.93
N GLU A 273 -2.52 -9.50 10.10
CA GLU A 273 -2.38 -10.35 11.27
C GLU A 273 -3.75 -10.72 11.87
N ALA A 274 -3.74 -11.67 12.82
CA ALA A 274 -4.93 -12.17 13.51
C ALA A 274 -5.68 -11.10 14.34
N ASP A 275 -5.05 -9.95 14.62
CA ASP A 275 -5.68 -8.80 15.28
C ASP A 275 -6.66 -8.03 14.38
N GLY A 276 -6.65 -8.29 13.06
CA GLY A 276 -7.46 -7.58 12.07
C GLY A 276 -7.05 -6.13 11.82
N MET A 277 -5.97 -5.64 12.43
CA MET A 277 -5.53 -4.24 12.40
C MET A 277 -4.13 -4.10 11.79
N THR A 278 -3.20 -4.96 12.17
CA THR A 278 -1.81 -4.92 11.71
C THR A 278 -1.71 -5.47 10.29
N ASN A 279 -1.14 -4.69 9.38
CA ASN A 279 -1.00 -5.03 7.96
C ASN A 279 0.47 -4.87 7.51
N HIS A 280 1.00 -5.90 6.87
CA HIS A 280 2.30 -5.94 6.21
C HIS A 280 2.12 -5.98 4.70
N PHE A 281 3.14 -5.57 3.95
CA PHE A 281 3.10 -5.52 2.49
C PHE A 281 4.34 -6.16 1.88
N VAL A 282 4.15 -7.06 0.93
CA VAL A 282 5.18 -7.79 0.19
C VAL A 282 4.98 -7.57 -1.30
N VAL A 283 6.07 -7.39 -2.05
CA VAL A 283 6.02 -7.36 -3.51
C VAL A 283 6.35 -8.75 -4.03
N ALA A 284 5.37 -9.42 -4.62
CA ALA A 284 5.59 -10.66 -5.36
C ALA A 284 5.96 -10.32 -6.80
N VAL A 285 7.13 -10.77 -7.27
CA VAL A 285 7.66 -10.48 -8.61
C VAL A 285 7.54 -11.71 -9.49
N TYR A 286 7.29 -11.53 -10.79
CA TYR A 286 7.27 -12.64 -11.74
C TYR A 286 8.65 -13.28 -11.89
N ASN A 287 8.73 -14.60 -11.72
CA ASN A 287 9.93 -15.40 -11.93
C ASN A 287 9.78 -16.22 -13.23
N SER A 288 10.56 -15.88 -14.24
CA SER A 288 10.50 -16.51 -15.57
C SER A 288 10.98 -17.97 -15.58
N SER A 289 11.88 -18.38 -14.68
CA SER A 289 12.34 -19.77 -14.55
C SER A 289 11.27 -20.70 -13.97
N LEU A 290 10.37 -20.16 -13.12
CA LEU A 290 9.30 -20.92 -12.47
C LEU A 290 7.91 -20.69 -13.10
N GLY A 291 7.77 -19.70 -13.99
CA GLY A 291 6.51 -19.36 -14.65
C GLY A 291 5.46 -18.68 -13.76
N ILE A 292 5.84 -18.23 -12.55
CA ILE A 292 4.91 -17.77 -11.49
C ILE A 292 5.38 -16.48 -10.82
N PHE A 293 4.45 -15.78 -10.18
CA PHE A 293 4.79 -14.71 -9.24
C PHE A 293 5.20 -15.29 -7.90
N ARG A 294 6.27 -14.73 -7.32
CA ARG A 294 6.87 -15.18 -6.06
C ARG A 294 7.12 -13.99 -5.13
N GLY A 295 6.58 -14.07 -3.92
CA GLY A 295 6.93 -13.19 -2.80
C GLY A 295 7.32 -14.02 -1.58
N THR A 296 8.18 -13.50 -0.71
CA THR A 296 8.52 -14.11 0.58
C THR A 296 8.09 -13.16 1.70
N TYR A 297 7.83 -13.69 2.89
CA TYR A 297 7.66 -12.87 4.09
C TYR A 297 8.24 -13.58 5.31
N ARG A 298 9.06 -12.87 6.10
CA ARG A 298 9.56 -13.33 7.41
C ARG A 298 8.62 -12.89 8.53
N VAL A 299 8.09 -13.83 9.30
CA VAL A 299 7.26 -13.53 10.46
C VAL A 299 8.11 -12.91 11.57
N GLY A 300 7.73 -11.73 12.06
CA GLY A 300 8.45 -11.04 13.13
C GLY A 300 8.42 -11.80 14.47
N LEU A 301 9.47 -11.68 15.27
CA LEU A 301 9.61 -12.35 16.57
C LEU A 301 8.49 -12.02 17.58
N SER A 302 7.86 -10.86 17.44
CA SER A 302 6.79 -10.36 18.30
C SER A 302 5.40 -10.39 17.65
N ALA A 303 5.27 -10.92 16.43
CA ALA A 303 4.04 -10.82 15.64
C ALA A 303 2.88 -11.60 16.27
N ALA A 304 1.63 -11.21 16.04
CA ALA A 304 0.47 -11.82 16.68
C ALA A 304 0.30 -13.28 16.25
N GLN A 305 -0.04 -14.16 17.21
CA GLN A 305 -0.34 -15.56 16.93
C GLN A 305 -1.78 -15.72 16.43
N GLY A 306 -2.07 -16.82 15.73
CA GLY A 306 -3.40 -17.15 15.22
C GLY A 306 -3.50 -17.10 13.69
N THR A 307 -4.73 -16.96 13.17
CA THR A 307 -4.99 -17.00 11.73
C THR A 307 -4.81 -15.63 11.09
N TRP A 308 -3.79 -15.52 10.24
CA TRP A 308 -3.52 -14.36 9.38
C TRP A 308 -4.23 -14.51 8.04
N THR A 309 -4.43 -13.41 7.31
CA THR A 309 -4.94 -13.42 5.93
C THR A 309 -3.94 -12.81 4.96
N VAL A 310 -3.74 -13.47 3.82
CA VAL A 310 -2.84 -13.08 2.73
C VAL A 310 -3.71 -12.71 1.54
N ASN A 311 -3.67 -11.43 1.14
CA ASN A 311 -4.63 -10.82 0.24
C ASN A 311 -3.91 -10.15 -0.94
N ILE A 312 -4.24 -10.56 -2.17
CA ILE A 312 -3.92 -9.80 -3.38
C ILE A 312 -5.12 -8.90 -3.63
N ASP A 313 -5.04 -7.66 -3.13
CA ASP A 313 -6.11 -6.66 -3.19
C ASP A 313 -6.46 -6.29 -4.66
N ARG A 314 -7.63 -5.68 -4.89
CA ARG A 314 -8.04 -5.21 -6.24
C ARG A 314 -6.96 -4.32 -6.87
N ASN A 315 -6.64 -4.56 -8.14
CA ASN A 315 -5.67 -3.81 -8.96
C ASN A 315 -4.28 -3.69 -8.31
N SER A 316 -3.87 -4.68 -7.50
CA SER A 316 -2.55 -4.71 -6.85
C SER A 316 -1.46 -5.40 -7.67
N ALA A 317 -1.84 -6.20 -8.67
CA ALA A 317 -0.96 -6.78 -9.69
C ALA A 317 -0.93 -5.90 -10.94
N ASP A 318 0.27 -5.74 -11.52
CA ASP A 318 0.57 -4.95 -12.71
C ASP A 318 1.64 -5.67 -13.54
N ASP A 319 1.44 -5.80 -14.85
CA ASP A 319 2.40 -6.45 -15.78
C ASP A 319 3.56 -5.52 -16.21
N GLY A 320 3.53 -4.25 -15.80
CA GLY A 320 4.48 -3.21 -16.20
C GLY A 320 4.15 -2.54 -17.53
N TYR A 321 3.01 -2.86 -18.15
CA TYR A 321 2.40 -2.10 -19.24
C TYR A 321 1.12 -1.37 -18.79
N GLY A 322 0.79 -1.42 -17.50
CA GLY A 322 -0.42 -0.85 -16.92
C GLY A 322 -1.67 -1.73 -17.09
N ASN A 323 -1.51 -3.01 -17.47
CA ASN A 323 -2.58 -3.99 -17.37
C ASN A 323 -2.63 -4.48 -15.91
N VAL A 324 -3.78 -4.29 -15.24
CA VAL A 324 -3.87 -4.45 -13.79
C VAL A 324 -4.97 -5.41 -13.36
N GLY A 325 -4.82 -5.98 -12.16
CA GLY A 325 -5.84 -6.81 -11.52
C GLY A 325 -5.44 -7.27 -10.11
N PRO A 326 -6.18 -8.20 -9.51
CA PRO A 326 -7.47 -8.73 -9.96
C PRO A 326 -8.60 -7.71 -9.82
N SER A 327 -9.73 -7.95 -10.49
CA SER A 327 -10.95 -7.14 -10.36
C SER A 327 -11.68 -7.35 -9.02
N ALA A 328 -11.46 -8.48 -8.36
CA ALA A 328 -11.89 -8.79 -6.99
C ALA A 328 -10.71 -9.36 -6.19
N PRO A 329 -10.54 -9.01 -4.90
CA PRO A 329 -9.43 -9.51 -4.10
C PRO A 329 -9.36 -11.04 -4.07
N SER A 330 -8.14 -11.58 -4.17
CA SER A 330 -7.87 -13.02 -3.95
C SER A 330 -7.26 -13.19 -2.56
N THR A 331 -7.78 -14.11 -1.76
CA THR A 331 -7.43 -14.24 -0.33
C THR A 331 -7.08 -15.68 0.05
N MET A 332 -6.19 -15.84 1.02
CA MET A 332 -5.85 -17.12 1.64
C MET A 332 -5.51 -16.94 3.13
N SER A 333 -5.58 -18.01 3.93
CA SER A 333 -5.27 -17.98 5.36
C SER A 333 -3.95 -18.68 5.69
N LEU A 334 -3.29 -18.21 6.75
CA LEU A 334 -2.03 -18.73 7.29
C LEU A 334 -2.14 -18.83 8.81
N GLY A 335 -1.76 -19.96 9.40
CA GLY A 335 -1.57 -20.06 10.86
C GLY A 335 -0.19 -19.57 11.28
N VAL A 336 -0.12 -18.72 12.31
CA VAL A 336 1.12 -18.27 12.93
C VAL A 336 1.18 -18.72 14.40
N GLN A 337 2.28 -19.38 14.78
CA GLN A 337 2.56 -19.91 16.11
C GLN A 337 3.78 -19.25 16.77
N SER A 338 3.98 -19.47 18.06
CA SER A 338 5.23 -19.14 18.76
C SER A 338 6.44 -19.81 18.11
N ALA A 339 7.61 -19.20 18.27
CA ALA A 339 8.88 -19.81 17.86
C ALA A 339 9.27 -20.91 18.87
N ILE A 340 9.60 -22.09 18.37
CA ILE A 340 10.25 -23.16 19.13
C ILE A 340 11.76 -22.98 18.96
N LEU A 341 12.44 -22.55 20.01
CA LEU A 341 13.88 -22.27 19.99
C LEU A 341 14.66 -23.59 19.97
N SER A 342 15.63 -23.72 19.07
CA SER A 342 16.54 -24.87 19.07
C SER A 342 17.65 -24.60 20.08
N VAL A 343 17.61 -25.31 21.22
CA VAL A 343 18.61 -25.23 22.28
C VAL A 343 19.59 -26.39 22.15
N SER A 344 20.88 -26.08 22.10
CA SER A 344 21.98 -27.04 22.14
C SER A 344 22.95 -26.67 23.25
N VAL A 345 23.50 -27.66 23.95
CA VAL A 345 24.51 -27.45 25.00
C VAL A 345 25.79 -28.15 24.57
N SER A 346 26.90 -27.39 24.54
CA SER A 346 28.23 -27.91 24.24
C SER A 346 28.63 -28.96 25.30
N PRO A 347 29.33 -30.06 24.93
CA PRO A 347 29.49 -31.21 25.82
C PRO A 347 30.12 -30.84 27.16
N LEU A 348 29.40 -31.18 28.23
CA LEU A 348 29.88 -31.13 29.61
C LEU A 348 30.93 -32.23 29.81
N SER A 349 31.90 -32.01 30.71
CA SER A 349 32.86 -33.05 31.10
C SER A 349 32.13 -34.23 31.73
N GLN A 350 32.53 -35.47 31.42
CA GLN A 350 31.87 -36.68 31.93
C GLN A 350 32.02 -36.93 33.44
N SER A 351 32.75 -36.05 34.15
CA SER A 351 33.12 -36.17 35.55
C SER A 351 33.50 -34.78 36.08
N TYR A 352 32.84 -34.34 37.16
CA TYR A 352 33.22 -33.14 37.93
C TYR A 352 33.44 -33.52 39.39
N ASP A 353 34.45 -32.94 40.03
CA ASP A 353 34.78 -33.15 41.44
C ASP A 353 34.24 -32.00 42.30
N ILE A 354 34.10 -32.23 43.61
CA ILE A 354 33.67 -31.21 44.58
C ILE A 354 34.61 -29.99 44.54
N GLY A 355 34.05 -28.79 44.53
CA GLY A 355 34.77 -27.52 44.39
C GLY A 355 35.13 -27.16 42.95
N THR A 356 34.88 -28.02 41.96
CA THR A 356 35.07 -27.69 40.54
C THR A 356 33.85 -26.98 39.94
N GLY A 357 34.11 -26.19 38.89
CA GLY A 357 33.09 -25.43 38.17
C GLY A 357 32.56 -26.15 36.94
N ILE A 358 31.26 -26.46 36.92
CA ILE A 358 30.51 -26.89 35.74
C ILE A 358 30.22 -25.66 34.89
N GLY A 359 31.05 -25.46 33.85
CA GLY A 359 30.81 -24.43 32.83
C GLY A 359 29.73 -24.88 31.85
N ILE A 360 28.60 -24.18 31.83
CA ILE A 360 27.47 -24.46 30.94
C ILE A 360 27.60 -23.52 29.74
N PHE A 361 27.59 -24.09 28.53
CA PHE A 361 27.68 -23.34 27.27
C PHE A 361 26.53 -23.76 26.34
N ALA A 362 25.54 -22.89 26.16
CA ALA A 362 24.37 -23.16 25.33
C ALA A 362 24.40 -22.32 24.04
N SER A 363 24.26 -22.94 22.87
CA SER A 363 23.98 -22.24 21.62
C SER A 363 22.50 -22.41 21.29
N ILE A 364 21.83 -21.29 21.02
CA ILE A 364 20.38 -21.22 20.86
C ILE A 364 20.09 -20.52 19.55
N THR A 365 19.26 -21.13 18.73
CA THR A 365 18.84 -20.54 17.45
C THR A 365 17.32 -20.44 17.34
N ASP A 366 16.88 -19.35 16.72
CA ASP A 366 15.51 -19.18 16.27
C ASP A 366 15.18 -20.18 15.14
N PRO A 367 13.90 -20.49 14.88
CA PRO A 367 13.45 -21.34 13.77
C PRO A 367 13.94 -21.02 12.35
N ASP A 368 14.56 -19.86 12.10
CA ASP A 368 15.22 -19.51 10.83
C ASP A 368 16.75 -19.70 10.84
N GLY A 369 17.30 -20.26 11.92
CA GLY A 369 18.73 -20.46 12.14
C GLY A 369 19.50 -19.21 12.61
N SER A 370 18.83 -18.08 12.86
CA SER A 370 19.48 -16.91 13.46
C SER A 370 19.76 -17.11 14.96
N LEU A 371 20.78 -16.43 15.49
CA LEU A 371 21.22 -16.58 16.87
C LEU A 371 20.26 -15.89 17.84
N PHE A 372 19.67 -16.66 18.75
CA PHE A 372 18.87 -16.13 19.86
C PHE A 372 19.78 -15.43 20.86
N ASN A 373 19.76 -14.10 20.87
CA ASN A 373 20.74 -13.25 21.56
C ASN A 373 20.14 -12.35 22.66
N SER A 374 18.82 -12.44 22.89
CA SER A 374 18.08 -11.60 23.83
C SER A 374 16.86 -12.35 24.36
N GLY A 375 16.81 -12.58 25.66
CA GLY A 375 15.74 -13.29 26.34
C GLY A 375 16.16 -13.72 27.74
N THR A 376 15.36 -14.59 28.34
CA THR A 376 15.68 -15.28 29.59
C THR A 376 16.20 -16.66 29.23
N VAL A 377 17.44 -16.97 29.60
CA VAL A 377 18.00 -18.31 29.45
C VAL A 377 18.46 -18.78 30.82
N THR A 378 17.97 -19.93 31.27
CA THR A 378 18.28 -20.48 32.59
C THR A 378 18.76 -21.92 32.49
N ALA A 379 19.62 -22.32 33.42
CA ALA A 379 19.96 -23.72 33.64
C ALA A 379 19.50 -24.17 35.02
N THR A 380 18.90 -25.35 35.11
CA THR A 380 18.65 -26.07 36.35
C THR A 380 19.38 -27.40 36.33
N LEU A 381 20.02 -27.73 37.45
CA LEU A 381 20.70 -29.01 37.64
C LEU A 381 19.82 -29.86 38.56
N SER A 382 19.68 -31.15 38.28
CA SER A 382 18.97 -32.08 39.15
C SER A 382 19.67 -33.43 39.25
N ALA A 383 19.59 -34.05 40.42
CA ALA A 383 20.13 -35.36 40.71
C ALA A 383 19.02 -36.22 41.33
N ASN A 384 18.84 -37.44 40.83
CA ASN A 384 17.75 -38.34 41.25
C ASN A 384 16.34 -37.68 41.22
N GLY A 385 16.11 -36.77 40.25
CA GLY A 385 14.85 -36.02 40.11
C GLY A 385 14.68 -34.80 41.02
N THR A 386 15.60 -34.55 41.95
CA THR A 386 15.57 -33.38 42.86
C THR A 386 16.51 -32.29 42.36
N GLN A 387 16.06 -31.03 42.37
CA GLN A 387 16.90 -29.90 41.94
C GLN A 387 18.10 -29.70 42.89
N VAL A 388 19.28 -29.50 42.30
CA VAL A 388 20.54 -29.22 42.99
C VAL A 388 20.85 -27.72 42.84
N GLY A 389 20.89 -27.01 43.97
CA GLY A 389 21.11 -25.56 44.00
C GLY A 389 19.98 -24.71 43.40
N SER A 390 20.25 -23.41 43.27
CA SER A 390 19.33 -22.45 42.63
C SER A 390 19.43 -22.52 41.10
N SER A 391 18.40 -22.05 40.40
CA SER A 391 18.48 -21.85 38.94
C SER A 391 19.52 -20.80 38.58
N ILE A 392 20.24 -21.05 37.48
CA ILE A 392 21.36 -20.23 37.02
C ILE A 392 20.90 -19.40 35.83
N GLY A 393 20.97 -18.06 35.93
CA GLY A 393 20.82 -17.18 34.78
C GLY A 393 22.05 -17.27 33.88
N LEU A 394 21.86 -17.65 32.62
CA LEU A 394 22.92 -17.71 31.61
C LEU A 394 23.10 -16.33 30.96
N ALA A 395 24.33 -15.96 30.64
CA ALA A 395 24.69 -14.68 30.01
C ALA A 395 25.15 -14.86 28.55
N TYR A 396 24.60 -14.07 27.62
CA TYR A 396 25.00 -14.14 26.21
C TYR A 396 26.40 -13.55 25.98
N VAL A 397 27.19 -14.18 25.10
CA VAL A 397 28.55 -13.78 24.71
C VAL A 397 28.55 -13.40 23.22
N PRO A 398 28.34 -12.10 22.87
CA PRO A 398 28.16 -11.68 21.48
C PRO A 398 29.31 -12.04 20.54
N ALA A 399 30.54 -12.02 21.03
CA ALA A 399 31.74 -12.32 20.25
C ALA A 399 31.86 -13.80 19.81
N ARG A 400 31.01 -14.70 20.35
CA ARG A 400 31.06 -16.14 20.06
C ARG A 400 29.71 -16.83 19.84
N GLY A 401 28.58 -16.11 19.98
CA GLY A 401 27.26 -16.64 19.63
C GLY A 401 26.72 -17.72 20.57
N TYR A 402 27.12 -17.71 21.85
CA TYR A 402 26.63 -18.65 22.86
C TYR A 402 26.29 -17.96 24.18
N TRP A 403 25.48 -18.63 24.98
CA TRP A 403 25.15 -18.30 26.35
C TRP A 403 26.05 -19.08 27.31
N THR A 404 26.50 -18.46 28.39
CA THR A 404 27.40 -19.09 29.38
C THR A 404 26.96 -18.87 30.82
N GLY A 405 27.22 -19.86 31.66
CA GLY A 405 27.02 -19.81 33.10
C GLY A 405 27.92 -20.82 33.81
N LEU A 406 27.93 -20.73 35.13
CA LEU A 406 28.82 -21.52 35.97
C LEU A 406 28.05 -22.01 37.20
N TYR A 407 28.11 -23.32 37.44
CA TYR A 407 27.75 -23.91 38.72
C TYR A 407 29.02 -24.39 39.42
N THR A 408 29.15 -24.18 40.73
CA THR A 408 30.27 -24.74 41.52
C THR A 408 29.73 -25.87 42.38
N VAL A 409 30.29 -27.07 42.23
CA VAL A 409 29.86 -28.24 43.00
C VAL A 409 30.18 -28.03 44.48
N GLY A 410 29.15 -27.92 45.31
CA GLY A 410 29.24 -27.76 46.76
C GLY A 410 29.58 -29.07 47.49
N GLN A 411 30.05 -28.95 48.72
CA GLN A 411 30.36 -30.12 49.56
C GLN A 411 29.13 -30.95 49.96
N ASN A 412 27.93 -30.36 49.90
CA ASN A 412 26.67 -31.01 50.24
C ASN A 412 25.90 -31.50 49.00
N ASP A 413 26.45 -31.33 47.79
CA ASP A 413 25.75 -31.73 46.57
C ASP A 413 25.83 -33.25 46.37
N PRO A 414 24.74 -33.91 45.91
CA PRO A 414 24.69 -35.36 45.78
C PRO A 414 25.58 -35.85 44.63
N SER A 415 26.40 -36.87 44.86
CA SER A 415 27.15 -37.53 43.79
C SER A 415 26.26 -38.43 42.92
N GLY A 416 26.64 -38.61 41.66
CA GLY A 416 25.94 -39.47 40.70
C GLY A 416 25.70 -38.78 39.36
N GLN A 417 24.74 -39.29 38.59
CA GLN A 417 24.33 -38.69 37.34
C GLN A 417 23.41 -37.49 37.59
N TRP A 418 23.74 -36.35 36.97
CA TRP A 418 22.97 -35.13 37.02
C TRP A 418 22.37 -34.83 35.64
N VAL A 419 21.15 -34.31 35.63
CA VAL A 419 20.50 -33.72 34.46
C VAL A 419 20.69 -32.21 34.51
N VAL A 420 21.27 -31.64 33.46
CA VAL A 420 21.29 -30.19 33.23
C VAL A 420 20.21 -29.87 32.21
N LEU A 421 19.12 -29.27 32.68
CA LEU A 421 18.06 -28.71 31.84
C LEU A 421 18.40 -27.26 31.54
N VAL A 422 18.50 -26.90 30.25
CA VAL A 422 18.59 -25.51 29.81
C VAL A 422 17.26 -25.12 29.18
N ASP A 423 16.62 -24.09 29.75
CA ASP A 423 15.39 -23.47 29.26
C ASP A 423 15.71 -22.09 28.69
N ALA A 424 15.14 -21.78 27.53
CA ALA A 424 15.25 -20.51 26.86
C ALA A 424 13.85 -19.98 26.54
N SER A 425 13.58 -18.72 26.88
CA SER A 425 12.31 -18.06 26.62
C SER A 425 12.47 -16.56 26.40
N ASP A 426 11.48 -15.93 25.77
CA ASP A 426 11.43 -14.48 25.59
C ASP A 426 10.11 -13.84 26.09
N ALA A 427 10.07 -12.51 26.07
CA ALA A 427 8.91 -11.72 26.50
C ALA A 427 7.68 -11.86 25.57
N TYR A 428 7.80 -12.58 24.45
CA TYR A 428 6.75 -12.78 23.47
C TYR A 428 6.14 -14.19 23.55
N GLY A 429 6.68 -15.08 24.39
CA GLY A 429 6.23 -16.48 24.55
C GLY A 429 6.85 -17.44 23.54
N ASN A 430 7.95 -17.05 22.89
CA ASN A 430 8.81 -17.99 22.16
C ASN A 430 9.64 -18.75 23.21
N HIS A 431 9.82 -20.06 23.03
CA HIS A 431 10.47 -20.91 24.04
C HIS A 431 11.15 -22.15 23.44
N GLY A 432 12.10 -22.72 24.16
CA GLY A 432 12.72 -24.01 23.83
C GLY A 432 13.54 -24.53 25.01
N GLN A 433 13.70 -25.85 25.10
CA GLN A 433 14.41 -26.49 26.19
C GLN A 433 15.20 -27.72 25.72
N VAL A 434 16.29 -28.05 26.42
CA VAL A 434 17.04 -29.30 26.22
C VAL A 434 17.61 -29.81 27.53
N SER A 435 17.65 -31.13 27.70
CA SER A 435 18.27 -31.81 28.84
C SER A 435 19.53 -32.53 28.40
N VAL A 436 20.64 -32.34 29.12
CA VAL A 436 21.92 -33.03 28.90
C VAL A 436 22.40 -33.68 30.19
N LEU A 437 23.01 -34.86 30.09
CA LEU A 437 23.52 -35.61 31.23
C LEU A 437 24.98 -35.28 31.52
N THR A 438 25.33 -35.26 32.81
CA THR A 438 26.72 -35.21 33.32
C THR A 438 26.84 -36.09 34.57
N ASN A 439 28.05 -36.37 35.05
CA ASN A 439 28.25 -37.05 36.34
C ASN A 439 29.11 -36.21 37.29
N VAL A 440 28.76 -36.25 38.56
CA VAL A 440 29.52 -35.62 39.66
C VAL A 440 30.05 -36.71 40.60
N LYS A 441 31.34 -36.64 40.92
CA LYS A 441 32.04 -37.58 41.81
C LYS A 441 32.40 -36.90 43.13
N ILE A 442 32.38 -37.68 44.20
CA ILE A 442 33.02 -37.29 45.46
C ILE A 442 34.52 -37.51 45.29
N ALA A 443 35.30 -36.44 45.39
CA ALA A 443 36.74 -36.56 45.55
C ALA A 443 37.05 -37.07 46.96
N THR A 444 37.48 -38.33 47.08
CA THR A 444 38.14 -38.79 48.30
C THR A 444 39.44 -38.00 48.48
N SER A 445 39.57 -37.35 49.63
CA SER A 445 40.54 -36.28 49.85
C SER A 445 42.00 -36.73 49.76
N THR A 446 42.72 -36.37 48.71
CA THR A 446 44.16 -36.02 48.76
C THR A 446 44.63 -35.29 47.48
N SER A 447 45.04 -34.03 47.62
CA SER A 447 46.29 -33.45 47.07
C SER A 447 46.20 -31.93 46.89
N THR A 448 47.37 -31.30 46.76
CA THR A 448 47.59 -29.85 46.80
C THR A 448 46.95 -29.08 45.65
N ALA A 449 46.32 -27.95 45.97
CA ALA A 449 45.70 -27.06 45.01
C ALA A 449 46.71 -26.49 43.99
N SER A 450 46.49 -26.77 42.71
CA SER A 450 47.13 -26.08 41.58
C SER A 450 46.14 -25.07 41.00
N THR A 451 46.40 -23.78 41.21
CA THR A 451 45.55 -22.66 40.75
C THR A 451 45.79 -22.33 39.27
N LEU A 452 45.57 -23.30 38.39
CA LEU A 452 45.33 -23.02 36.98
C LEU A 452 43.84 -22.76 36.78
N LEU A 453 43.49 -21.55 36.36
CA LEU A 453 42.13 -21.19 35.99
C LEU A 453 41.65 -22.15 34.90
N SER A 454 40.63 -22.96 35.21
CA SER A 454 40.04 -23.83 34.20
C SER A 454 39.47 -22.98 33.06
N LEU A 455 39.61 -23.46 31.81
CA LEU A 455 39.07 -22.79 30.62
C LEU A 455 37.61 -22.28 30.79
N PRO A 456 36.66 -23.03 31.42
CA PRO A 456 35.34 -22.47 31.69
C PRO A 456 35.33 -21.28 32.66
N LEU A 457 36.18 -21.24 33.69
CA LEU A 457 36.27 -20.10 34.60
C LEU A 457 36.83 -18.86 33.89
N PHE A 458 37.82 -19.04 33.01
CA PHE A 458 38.39 -17.95 32.21
C PHE A 458 37.35 -17.36 31.24
N LEU A 459 36.56 -18.20 30.57
CA LEU A 459 35.46 -17.75 29.71
C LEU A 459 34.33 -17.08 30.50
N PHE A 460 34.02 -17.57 31.70
CA PHE A 460 33.06 -16.94 32.61
C PHE A 460 33.54 -15.55 33.08
N LEU A 461 34.83 -15.38 33.39
CA LEU A 461 35.40 -14.07 33.76
C LEU A 461 35.32 -13.04 32.61
N ILE A 462 35.50 -13.47 31.36
CA ILE A 462 35.29 -12.62 30.18
C ILE A 462 33.81 -12.22 30.04
N ALA A 463 32.88 -13.16 30.25
CA ALA A 463 31.45 -12.85 30.25
C ALA A 463 31.05 -11.90 31.40
N ALA A 464 31.54 -12.14 32.62
CA ALA A 464 31.32 -11.27 33.78
C ALA A 464 31.84 -9.84 33.53
N ALA A 465 32.98 -9.68 32.83
CA ALA A 465 33.47 -8.37 32.41
C ALA A 465 32.53 -7.66 31.41
N THR A 466 31.83 -8.40 30.53
CA THR A 466 30.81 -7.83 29.64
C THR A 466 29.47 -7.54 30.32
N VAL A 467 29.15 -8.22 31.44
CA VAL A 467 27.89 -8.08 32.20
C VAL A 467 27.94 -6.93 33.23
N GLY A 468 29.02 -6.12 33.24
CA GLY A 468 29.24 -4.95 34.12
C GLY A 468 28.29 -3.75 33.92
N SER A 469 26.98 -3.96 34.06
CA SER A 469 25.88 -3.02 33.81
C SER A 469 25.78 -1.84 34.80
N LEU A 470 26.58 -1.84 35.88
CA LEU A 470 26.72 -0.72 36.82
C LEU A 470 28.06 0.03 36.66
N THR A 471 29.13 -0.64 36.23
CA THR A 471 30.45 -0.01 36.03
C THR A 471 30.52 0.86 34.78
N GLY A 472 29.68 0.62 33.76
CA GLY A 472 29.58 1.51 32.59
C GLY A 472 29.22 2.95 32.97
N ILE A 473 28.30 3.14 33.92
CA ILE A 473 27.89 4.46 34.40
C ILE A 473 28.99 5.12 35.25
N ALA A 474 29.75 4.33 36.01
CA ALA A 474 30.89 4.82 36.81
C ALA A 474 32.14 5.14 35.96
N TYR A 475 32.40 4.40 34.88
CA TYR A 475 33.51 4.70 33.97
C TYR A 475 33.23 5.96 33.13
N LEU A 476 31.96 6.16 32.75
CA LEU A 476 31.48 7.40 32.12
C LEU A 476 31.61 8.64 33.03
N SER A 477 31.59 8.49 34.36
CA SER A 477 31.76 9.63 35.27
C SER A 477 33.22 9.96 35.60
N LYS A 478 34.12 8.95 35.64
CA LYS A 478 35.47 9.13 36.23
C LYS A 478 36.52 9.75 35.29
N ASN A 479 36.44 9.52 33.99
CA ASN A 479 37.39 10.10 33.01
C ASN A 479 36.90 11.43 32.40
N TRP A 480 35.80 12.00 32.92
CA TRP A 480 35.12 13.14 32.29
C TRP A 480 35.64 14.50 32.77
N ALA A 481 36.96 14.70 32.78
CA ALA A 481 37.59 15.92 33.32
C ALA A 481 38.81 16.43 32.52
N GLY A 482 38.67 16.75 31.23
CA GLY A 482 39.71 17.57 30.55
C GLY A 482 39.72 17.60 29.02
N SER A 483 38.86 18.40 28.39
CA SER A 483 39.09 19.04 27.07
C SER A 483 37.88 19.93 26.69
N LYS A 484 38.09 20.92 25.81
CA LYS A 484 37.08 21.89 25.33
C LYS A 484 36.39 21.49 24.01
N GLY A 485 36.66 20.30 23.47
CA GLY A 485 35.98 19.74 22.30
C GLY A 485 34.64 19.08 22.63
N GLY A 486 33.68 19.13 21.70
CA GLY A 486 32.48 18.28 21.76
C GLY A 486 32.83 16.80 21.59
N LEU A 487 31.91 15.91 21.97
CA LEU A 487 32.09 14.46 21.87
C LEU A 487 32.08 14.00 20.40
N PRO A 488 32.86 12.96 20.05
CA PRO A 488 32.95 12.43 18.70
C PRO A 488 31.63 11.77 18.26
N PHE A 489 31.46 11.57 16.95
CA PHE A 489 30.31 10.88 16.40
C PHE A 489 30.14 9.45 16.94
N ASP A 490 31.25 8.79 17.24
CA ASP A 490 31.32 7.46 17.87
C ASP A 490 30.52 7.29 19.16
N THR A 491 30.21 8.39 19.87
CA THR A 491 29.29 8.37 21.01
C THR A 491 27.90 7.82 20.64
N LEU A 492 27.46 7.94 19.38
CA LEU A 492 26.21 7.33 18.90
C LEU A 492 26.15 5.82 19.19
N PHE A 493 27.26 5.11 18.98
CA PHE A 493 27.33 3.66 19.14
C PHE A 493 27.31 3.23 20.62
N GLN A 494 27.71 4.13 21.52
CA GLN A 494 27.54 3.96 22.96
C GLN A 494 26.08 4.16 23.40
N LEU A 495 25.27 4.90 22.63
CA LEU A 495 23.83 5.09 22.87
C LEU A 495 23.01 3.90 22.32
N THR A 496 23.35 3.40 21.13
CA THR A 496 22.66 2.26 20.49
C THR A 496 22.90 0.91 21.19
N GLY A 497 23.95 0.80 22.02
CA GLY A 497 24.30 -0.43 22.74
C GLY A 497 25.51 -1.17 22.15
N GLY A 498 26.13 -0.64 21.10
CA GLY A 498 27.21 -1.25 20.33
C GLY A 498 27.18 -0.77 18.88
N GLU A 499 27.97 -1.42 18.04
CA GLU A 499 27.81 -1.29 16.59
C GLU A 499 26.42 -1.80 16.15
N ILE A 500 25.87 -1.21 15.10
CA ILE A 500 24.58 -1.64 14.55
C ILE A 500 24.77 -3.03 13.91
N PRO A 501 23.95 -4.05 14.27
CA PRO A 501 24.11 -5.40 13.75
C PRO A 501 23.95 -5.50 12.23
N GLU A 502 24.62 -6.49 11.63
CA GLU A 502 24.29 -6.97 10.28
C GLU A 502 22.82 -7.39 10.18
N LYS A 503 22.25 -7.38 8.97
CA LYS A 503 20.83 -7.70 8.69
C LYS A 503 19.82 -6.79 9.41
N SER A 504 20.13 -5.51 9.58
CA SER A 504 19.26 -4.55 10.28
C SER A 504 18.72 -3.42 9.39
N ILE A 505 17.53 -2.94 9.75
CA ILE A 505 16.88 -1.73 9.23
C ILE A 505 16.88 -0.69 10.34
N VAL A 506 17.37 0.51 10.04
CA VAL A 506 17.43 1.63 10.98
C VAL A 506 16.65 2.81 10.43
N LEU A 507 15.59 3.19 11.16
CA LEU A 507 14.79 4.36 10.84
C LEU A 507 15.40 5.60 11.49
N ILE A 508 15.72 6.60 10.67
CA ILE A 508 16.18 7.92 11.11
C ILE A 508 15.01 8.89 10.97
N LEU A 509 14.33 9.16 12.08
CA LEU A 509 13.23 10.13 12.15
C LEU A 509 13.80 11.50 12.51
N ALA A 510 13.51 12.54 11.71
CA ALA A 510 13.89 13.90 12.04
C ALA A 510 12.72 14.88 11.92
N ARG A 511 12.83 16.04 12.58
CA ARG A 511 11.88 17.16 12.40
C ARG A 511 12.04 17.90 11.07
N LYS A 512 13.18 17.73 10.40
CA LYS A 512 13.51 18.30 9.09
C LYS A 512 14.31 17.29 8.29
N ASP A 513 14.01 17.16 7.00
CA ASP A 513 14.71 16.26 6.08
C ASP A 513 16.24 16.45 6.10
N GLU A 514 16.74 17.70 6.13
CA GLU A 514 18.19 18.00 6.18
C GLU A 514 18.90 17.39 7.40
N GLU A 515 18.20 17.24 8.54
CA GLU A 515 18.78 16.63 9.75
C GLU A 515 18.87 15.11 9.63
N ALA A 516 17.88 14.46 8.99
CA ALA A 516 17.93 13.03 8.67
C ALA A 516 19.03 12.73 7.63
N THR A 517 19.09 13.52 6.55
CA THR A 517 20.17 13.48 5.54
C THR A 517 21.55 13.60 6.20
N ALA A 518 21.75 14.58 7.09
CA ALA A 518 23.04 14.80 7.74
C ALA A 518 23.52 13.58 8.55
N LEU A 519 22.62 12.91 9.27
CA LEU A 519 22.96 11.70 10.02
C LEU A 519 23.20 10.51 9.07
N GLY A 520 22.35 10.31 8.05
CA GLY A 520 22.48 9.23 7.08
C GLY A 520 23.81 9.27 6.32
N LEU A 521 24.21 10.43 5.80
CA LEU A 521 25.50 10.62 5.12
C LEU A 521 26.69 10.39 6.06
N GLN A 522 26.58 10.75 7.33
CA GLN A 522 27.66 10.55 8.31
C GLN A 522 27.81 9.09 8.75
N LEU A 523 26.70 8.34 8.81
CA LEU A 523 26.72 6.89 8.98
C LEU A 523 27.38 6.22 7.78
N ALA A 524 27.00 6.57 6.55
CA ALA A 524 27.64 6.05 5.34
C ALA A 524 29.17 6.29 5.33
N ASN A 525 29.62 7.51 5.66
CA ASN A 525 31.04 7.85 5.77
C ASN A 525 31.77 7.02 6.84
N ARG A 526 31.16 6.76 8.00
CA ARG A 526 31.76 5.87 9.03
C ARG A 526 31.96 4.46 8.48
N TYR A 527 30.95 3.89 7.83
CA TYR A 527 31.01 2.52 7.34
C TYR A 527 32.00 2.37 6.18
N LEU A 528 32.06 3.34 5.25
CA LEU A 528 33.11 3.43 4.23
C LEU A 528 34.52 3.45 4.84
N ALA A 529 34.73 4.26 5.90
CA ALA A 529 36.02 4.33 6.60
C ALA A 529 36.40 3.02 7.31
N LYS A 530 35.44 2.12 7.55
CA LYS A 530 35.64 0.76 8.06
C LYS A 530 35.79 -0.31 6.96
N GLY A 531 35.77 0.08 5.68
CA GLY A 531 35.90 -0.85 4.54
C GLY A 531 34.58 -1.49 4.08
N HIS A 532 33.42 -0.99 4.52
CA HIS A 532 32.14 -1.41 3.97
C HIS A 532 31.92 -0.83 2.58
N TYR A 533 31.09 -1.50 1.78
CA TYR A 533 30.50 -0.94 0.58
C TYR A 533 29.28 -0.08 0.94
N CYS A 534 29.12 1.10 0.35
CA CYS A 534 27.96 1.95 0.59
C CYS A 534 27.20 2.31 -0.70
N GLY A 535 25.88 2.14 -0.69
CA GLY A 535 24.97 2.63 -1.72
C GLY A 535 24.07 3.75 -1.20
N LEU A 536 23.97 4.87 -1.92
CA LEU A 536 23.06 5.97 -1.60
C LEU A 536 21.94 6.04 -2.65
N LEU A 537 20.68 5.99 -2.22
CA LEU A 537 19.52 6.19 -3.10
C LEU A 537 19.04 7.63 -2.97
N ALA A 538 19.36 8.45 -3.97
CA ALA A 538 19.16 9.89 -3.95
C ALA A 538 17.73 10.27 -4.37
N TYR A 539 16.78 10.23 -3.43
CA TYR A 539 15.38 10.59 -3.66
C TYR A 539 15.04 12.04 -3.31
N GLY A 540 15.80 12.66 -2.41
CA GLY A 540 15.52 14.00 -1.85
C GLY A 540 16.21 15.16 -2.57
N SER A 541 17.32 14.89 -3.25
CA SER A 541 18.09 15.87 -4.05
C SER A 541 19.02 15.13 -5.02
N SER A 542 19.61 15.82 -5.98
CA SER A 542 20.53 15.20 -6.95
C SER A 542 21.78 14.60 -6.27
N PRO A 543 22.48 13.64 -6.91
CA PRO A 543 23.78 13.14 -6.44
C PRO A 543 24.81 14.25 -6.24
N ALA A 544 24.80 15.28 -7.09
CA ALA A 544 25.68 16.44 -6.96
C ALA A 544 25.40 17.25 -5.68
N ASP A 545 24.12 17.47 -5.35
CA ASP A 545 23.71 18.14 -4.10
C ASP A 545 24.08 17.31 -2.87
N LEU A 546 23.91 15.98 -2.92
CA LEU A 546 24.33 15.08 -1.84
C LEU A 546 25.85 15.11 -1.64
N ALA A 547 26.64 15.11 -2.73
CA ALA A 547 28.09 15.30 -2.66
C ALA A 547 28.48 16.69 -2.11
N GLY A 548 27.70 17.73 -2.40
CA GLY A 548 27.84 19.06 -1.81
C GLY A 548 27.56 19.07 -0.30
N LYS A 549 26.46 18.44 0.15
CA LYS A 549 26.13 18.25 1.57
C LYS A 549 27.21 17.45 2.30
N ALA A 550 27.68 16.35 1.71
CA ALA A 550 28.80 15.55 2.23
C ALA A 550 30.05 16.42 2.49
N LYS A 551 30.47 17.21 1.49
CA LYS A 551 31.60 18.15 1.61
C LYS A 551 31.36 19.20 2.72
N LYS A 552 30.15 19.77 2.83
CA LYS A 552 29.73 20.69 3.91
C LYS A 552 29.89 20.08 5.31
N TYR A 553 29.72 18.76 5.46
CA TYR A 553 29.93 18.04 6.73
C TYR A 553 31.36 17.53 6.95
N GLY A 554 32.30 17.82 6.03
CA GLY A 554 33.71 17.42 6.15
C GLY A 554 34.05 16.05 5.53
N TRP A 555 33.10 15.43 4.83
CA TRP A 555 33.31 14.17 4.13
C TRP A 555 33.80 14.42 2.70
N LYS A 556 34.81 13.64 2.26
CA LYS A 556 35.31 13.61 0.88
C LYS A 556 34.82 12.32 0.20
N PRO A 557 33.71 12.33 -0.55
CA PRO A 557 33.18 11.11 -1.18
C PRO A 557 34.00 10.63 -2.38
N GLY A 558 34.68 11.53 -3.12
CA GLY A 558 35.38 11.24 -4.37
C GLY A 558 36.26 9.97 -4.36
N PRO A 559 37.23 9.84 -3.43
CA PRO A 559 38.09 8.65 -3.37
C PRO A 559 37.35 7.32 -3.16
N PHE A 560 36.17 7.35 -2.53
CA PHE A 560 35.36 6.15 -2.34
C PHE A 560 34.55 5.80 -3.61
N ILE A 561 34.17 6.80 -4.41
CA ILE A 561 33.51 6.63 -5.71
C ILE A 561 34.52 6.12 -6.74
N GLU A 562 35.70 6.74 -6.81
CA GLU A 562 36.81 6.32 -7.68
C GLU A 562 37.25 4.87 -7.41
N LYS A 563 37.22 4.45 -6.14
CA LYS A 563 37.49 3.06 -5.71
C LYS A 563 36.32 2.09 -5.96
N GLY A 564 35.14 2.58 -6.36
CA GLY A 564 33.92 1.77 -6.51
C GLY A 564 33.32 1.27 -5.18
N SER A 565 33.76 1.82 -4.05
CA SER A 565 33.25 1.50 -2.70
C SER A 565 32.03 2.31 -2.27
N LEU A 566 31.76 3.43 -2.97
CA LEU A 566 30.56 4.26 -2.82
C LEU A 566 29.87 4.40 -4.18
N GLU A 567 28.61 4.01 -4.25
CA GLU A 567 27.76 4.20 -5.43
C GLU A 567 26.55 5.06 -5.06
N VAL A 568 26.12 5.96 -5.96
CA VAL A 568 25.00 6.88 -5.73
C VAL A 568 24.03 6.77 -6.90
N LEU A 569 22.83 6.25 -6.64
CA LEU A 569 21.77 6.11 -7.63
C LEU A 569 20.95 7.41 -7.69
N ASP A 570 20.83 8.03 -8.87
CA ASP A 570 19.95 9.18 -9.03
C ASP A 570 18.49 8.71 -9.16
N CYS A 571 17.75 8.86 -8.05
CA CYS A 571 16.31 8.64 -7.96
C CYS A 571 15.53 9.98 -7.92
N PHE A 572 16.19 11.09 -8.22
CA PHE A 572 15.64 12.45 -8.13
C PHE A 572 15.40 13.03 -9.53
N ASN A 573 16.41 12.99 -10.41
CA ASN A 573 16.31 13.39 -11.82
C ASN A 573 15.98 12.18 -12.70
N ARG A 574 15.38 12.43 -13.88
CA ARG A 574 14.96 11.38 -14.84
C ARG A 574 15.83 11.28 -16.09
N GLU A 575 16.86 12.13 -16.20
CA GLU A 575 17.62 12.35 -17.45
C GLU A 575 19.15 12.29 -17.23
N GLY A 576 19.61 11.86 -16.04
CA GLY A 576 21.03 11.66 -15.75
C GLY A 576 21.59 10.37 -16.35
N VAL A 577 22.91 10.31 -16.54
CA VAL A 577 23.62 9.15 -17.15
C VAL A 577 23.39 7.86 -16.35
N ASP A 578 23.41 7.95 -15.01
CA ASP A 578 23.12 6.86 -14.07
C ASP A 578 21.75 7.03 -13.38
N ALA A 579 20.81 7.72 -14.03
CA ALA A 579 19.49 7.97 -13.46
C ALA A 579 18.50 6.83 -13.73
N VAL A 580 17.68 6.53 -12.73
CA VAL A 580 16.53 5.63 -12.86
C VAL A 580 15.48 6.33 -13.75
N LYS A 581 15.08 5.70 -14.86
CA LYS A 581 14.17 6.32 -15.83
C LYS A 581 12.81 6.64 -15.21
N ASN A 582 12.32 5.75 -14.36
CA ASN A 582 11.16 6.00 -13.52
C ASN A 582 11.47 5.71 -12.04
N PRO A 583 11.87 6.70 -11.22
CA PRO A 583 12.18 6.49 -9.81
C PRO A 583 11.00 6.01 -8.93
N LEU A 584 9.78 6.01 -9.48
CA LEU A 584 8.57 5.46 -8.84
C LEU A 584 8.20 4.06 -9.36
N ASP A 585 8.89 3.56 -10.39
CA ASP A 585 8.96 2.13 -10.68
C ASP A 585 10.01 1.50 -9.75
N PHE A 586 9.50 1.05 -8.61
CA PHE A 586 10.28 0.41 -7.57
C PHE A 586 10.93 -0.91 -8.03
N SER A 587 10.52 -1.50 -9.16
CA SER A 587 11.21 -2.64 -9.77
C SER A 587 12.55 -2.23 -10.40
N GLU A 588 12.59 -1.11 -11.13
CA GLU A 588 13.82 -0.58 -11.75
C GLU A 588 14.88 -0.27 -10.68
N VAL A 589 14.47 0.41 -9.61
CA VAL A 589 15.32 0.72 -8.45
C VAL A 589 15.80 -0.56 -7.75
N GLY A 590 14.93 -1.57 -7.65
CA GLY A 590 15.26 -2.87 -7.06
C GLY A 590 16.31 -3.67 -7.83
N VAL A 591 16.32 -3.57 -9.16
CA VAL A 591 17.38 -4.14 -10.01
C VAL A 591 18.71 -3.43 -9.75
N SER A 592 18.71 -2.09 -9.73
CA SER A 592 19.92 -1.31 -9.45
C SER A 592 20.52 -1.61 -8.08
N VAL A 593 19.70 -1.71 -7.02
CA VAL A 593 20.16 -2.12 -5.69
C VAL A 593 20.68 -3.56 -5.67
N SER A 594 20.09 -4.46 -6.46
CA SER A 594 20.61 -5.83 -6.58
C SER A 594 22.02 -5.85 -7.17
N ALA A 595 22.28 -5.07 -8.22
CA ALA A 595 23.61 -4.92 -8.81
C ALA A 595 24.62 -4.27 -7.84
N MET A 596 24.20 -3.27 -7.05
CA MET A 596 25.04 -2.70 -5.98
C MET A 596 25.45 -3.75 -4.93
N LEU A 597 24.51 -4.60 -4.53
CA LEU A 597 24.75 -5.65 -3.54
C LEU A 597 25.66 -6.75 -4.10
N GLU A 598 25.52 -7.13 -5.36
CA GLU A 598 26.44 -8.06 -6.04
C GLU A 598 27.87 -7.52 -6.11
N LYS A 599 28.06 -6.20 -6.35
CA LYS A 599 29.37 -5.54 -6.26
C LYS A 599 29.94 -5.61 -4.84
N SER A 600 29.09 -5.41 -3.82
CA SER A 600 29.53 -5.35 -2.41
C SER A 600 30.27 -6.59 -1.93
N VAL A 601 29.93 -7.78 -2.46
CA VAL A 601 30.55 -9.08 -2.14
C VAL A 601 32.07 -9.07 -2.29
N ARG A 602 32.62 -8.24 -3.19
CA ARG A 602 34.08 -8.14 -3.43
C ARG A 602 34.79 -7.08 -2.57
N ILE A 603 34.05 -6.29 -1.80
CA ILE A 603 34.55 -5.10 -1.10
C ILE A 603 34.37 -5.25 0.42
N GLY A 604 33.15 -5.58 0.88
CA GLY A 604 32.79 -5.65 2.29
C GLY A 604 31.27 -5.53 2.50
N PRO A 605 30.77 -5.73 3.73
CA PRO A 605 29.33 -5.78 4.00
C PRO A 605 28.61 -4.50 3.56
N ALA A 606 27.48 -4.64 2.88
CA ALA A 606 26.78 -3.51 2.28
C ALA A 606 26.05 -2.62 3.29
N VAL A 607 26.09 -1.32 3.08
CA VAL A 607 25.27 -0.33 3.77
C VAL A 607 24.51 0.50 2.75
N ILE A 608 23.18 0.40 2.74
CA ILE A 608 22.32 1.17 1.85
C ILE A 608 21.65 2.30 2.64
N VAL A 609 21.69 3.53 2.13
CA VAL A 609 20.98 4.69 2.71
C VAL A 609 19.97 5.23 1.71
N VAL A 610 18.72 5.36 2.14
CA VAL A 610 17.63 5.97 1.36
C VAL A 610 17.46 7.43 1.80
N ASP A 611 17.89 8.37 0.97
CA ASP A 611 17.93 9.81 1.30
C ASP A 611 17.20 10.68 0.25
N SER A 612 15.97 11.16 0.49
CA SER A 612 15.10 10.94 1.64
C SER A 612 13.87 10.14 1.25
N LEU A 613 13.47 9.23 2.14
CA LEU A 613 12.23 8.46 2.00
C LEU A 613 11.00 9.38 2.00
N THR A 614 11.09 10.52 2.68
CA THR A 614 10.16 11.66 2.64
C THR A 614 9.68 11.99 1.22
N SER A 615 10.59 11.99 0.25
CA SER A 615 10.26 12.33 -1.14
C SER A 615 9.48 11.22 -1.85
N THR A 616 9.61 9.95 -1.44
CA THR A 616 8.81 8.85 -1.99
C THR A 616 7.35 8.90 -1.50
N PHE A 617 7.11 9.18 -0.22
CA PHE A 617 5.76 9.35 0.35
C PHE A 617 5.04 10.59 -0.20
N LYS A 618 5.77 11.63 -0.60
CA LYS A 618 5.21 12.80 -1.30
C LYS A 618 4.82 12.51 -2.76
N LYS A 619 5.47 11.53 -3.41
CA LYS A 619 5.34 11.25 -4.86
C LYS A 619 4.57 9.97 -5.19
N SER A 620 4.30 9.10 -4.23
CA SER A 620 3.65 7.79 -4.41
C SER A 620 2.70 7.44 -3.26
N THR A 621 1.84 6.44 -3.43
CA THR A 621 0.91 6.03 -2.37
C THR A 621 1.62 5.27 -1.26
N PRO A 622 1.26 5.45 0.03
CA PRO A 622 1.96 4.80 1.13
C PRO A 622 2.06 3.28 1.02
N ARG A 623 1.01 2.61 0.50
CA ARG A 623 1.02 1.16 0.24
C ARG A 623 2.13 0.73 -0.73
N LYS A 624 2.35 1.48 -1.81
CA LYS A 624 3.41 1.19 -2.79
C LYS A 624 4.80 1.41 -2.18
N VAL A 625 4.98 2.49 -1.41
CA VAL A 625 6.24 2.79 -0.71
C VAL A 625 6.59 1.72 0.33
N LEU A 626 5.63 1.31 1.16
CA LEU A 626 5.85 0.27 2.17
C LEU A 626 6.18 -1.10 1.54
N GLY A 627 5.51 -1.50 0.45
CA GLY A 627 5.86 -2.71 -0.28
C GLY A 627 7.28 -2.69 -0.86
N PHE A 628 7.70 -1.57 -1.44
CA PHE A 628 9.07 -1.36 -1.94
C PHE A 628 10.11 -1.44 -0.82
N LEU A 629 9.84 -0.85 0.34
CA LEU A 629 10.73 -0.91 1.50
C LEU A 629 10.91 -2.34 2.00
N SER A 630 9.83 -3.13 2.08
CA SER A 630 9.91 -4.55 2.43
C SER A 630 10.82 -5.31 1.46
N PHE A 631 10.64 -5.12 0.15
CA PHE A 631 11.50 -5.72 -0.87
C PHE A 631 12.98 -5.30 -0.71
N LEU A 632 13.26 -4.01 -0.54
CA LEU A 632 14.63 -3.51 -0.33
C LEU A 632 15.25 -4.11 0.93
N ALA A 633 14.50 -4.17 2.03
CA ALA A 633 14.99 -4.71 3.28
C ALA A 633 15.30 -6.21 3.18
N GLU A 634 14.42 -7.01 2.55
CA GLU A 634 14.71 -8.43 2.31
C GLU A 634 15.98 -8.61 1.48
N LYS A 635 16.14 -7.84 0.40
CA LYS A 635 17.33 -7.91 -0.46
C LYS A 635 18.61 -7.47 0.27
N VAL A 636 18.59 -6.38 1.03
CA VAL A 636 19.75 -5.92 1.83
C VAL A 636 20.08 -6.90 2.96
N LYS A 637 19.07 -7.44 3.67
CA LYS A 637 19.28 -8.42 4.74
C LYS A 637 19.80 -9.77 4.21
N SER A 638 19.46 -10.16 2.98
CA SER A 638 19.98 -11.40 2.38
C SER A 638 21.51 -11.39 2.26
N GLU A 639 22.08 -10.25 1.87
CA GLU A 639 23.54 -10.04 1.75
C GLU A 639 24.20 -9.51 3.04
N LYS A 640 23.59 -9.79 4.21
CA LYS A 640 24.04 -9.34 5.54
C LYS A 640 24.15 -7.82 5.74
N GLY A 641 23.61 -7.02 4.83
CA GLY A 641 23.76 -5.56 4.85
C GLY A 641 22.93 -4.85 5.92
N ILE A 642 23.10 -3.53 5.97
CA ILE A 642 22.37 -2.59 6.84
C ILE A 642 21.62 -1.58 5.97
N LEU A 643 20.34 -1.33 6.28
CA LEU A 643 19.49 -0.37 5.57
C LEU A 643 19.14 0.82 6.46
N PHE A 644 19.60 2.03 6.10
CA PHE A 644 19.25 3.28 6.75
C PHE A 644 18.14 4.02 5.98
N LEU A 645 17.08 4.42 6.67
CA LEU A 645 15.93 5.13 6.10
C LEU A 645 15.87 6.55 6.68
N ALA A 646 16.21 7.57 5.89
CA ALA A 646 16.15 8.98 6.30
C ALA A 646 14.74 9.57 6.04
N VAL A 647 14.06 10.04 7.08
CA VAL A 647 12.66 10.45 7.03
C VAL A 647 12.37 11.70 7.88
N GLU A 648 11.62 12.65 7.32
CA GLU A 648 10.99 13.73 8.05
C GLU A 648 9.68 13.25 8.71
N LYS A 649 9.66 13.17 10.04
CA LYS A 649 8.59 12.58 10.86
C LYS A 649 7.20 13.14 10.56
N ASN A 650 7.11 14.44 10.29
CA ASN A 650 5.84 15.14 10.06
C ASN A 650 5.36 15.08 8.60
N ALA A 651 6.18 14.57 7.68
CA ALA A 651 5.86 14.49 6.26
C ALA A 651 5.25 13.13 5.84
N VAL A 652 5.17 12.18 6.76
CA VAL A 652 4.60 10.84 6.56
C VAL A 652 3.26 10.73 7.31
N PRO A 653 2.18 10.19 6.71
CA PRO A 653 0.92 9.96 7.40
C PRO A 653 1.09 9.07 8.64
N LEU A 654 0.38 9.37 9.74
CA LEU A 654 0.58 8.69 11.03
C LEU A 654 0.49 7.16 10.96
N GLU A 655 -0.49 6.62 10.24
CA GLU A 655 -0.63 5.16 10.03
C GLU A 655 0.61 4.55 9.37
N SER A 656 1.17 5.25 8.37
CA SER A 656 2.36 4.82 7.65
C SER A 656 3.64 4.99 8.48
N LEU A 657 3.68 6.00 9.36
CA LEU A 657 4.76 6.16 10.33
C LEU A 657 4.77 5.02 11.34
N THR A 658 3.61 4.65 11.91
CA THR A 658 3.49 3.48 12.79
C THR A 658 3.91 2.19 12.09
N SER A 659 3.56 2.01 10.81
CA SER A 659 4.07 0.88 10.01
C SER A 659 5.60 0.90 9.85
N LEU A 660 6.22 2.06 9.62
CA LEU A 660 7.68 2.19 9.53
C LEU A 660 8.38 1.91 10.88
N GLU A 661 7.81 2.37 11.99
CA GLU A 661 8.35 2.11 13.34
C GLU A 661 8.24 0.63 13.74
N ALA A 662 7.17 -0.05 13.32
CA ALA A 662 7.03 -1.50 13.48
C ALA A 662 8.04 -2.27 12.60
N PHE A 663 8.24 -1.81 11.36
CA PHE A 663 9.10 -2.42 10.34
C PHE A 663 10.61 -2.31 10.64
N ALA A 664 11.06 -1.20 11.23
CA ALA A 664 12.48 -0.97 11.50
C ALA A 664 12.97 -1.75 12.73
N ASP A 665 14.16 -2.34 12.66
CA ASP A 665 14.76 -3.06 13.79
C ASP A 665 15.28 -2.09 14.87
N GLY A 666 15.79 -0.92 14.45
CA GLY A 666 16.19 0.18 15.34
C GLY A 666 15.65 1.54 14.89
N ILE A 667 15.46 2.46 15.84
CA ILE A 667 14.87 3.79 15.59
C ILE A 667 15.71 4.84 16.30
N ILE A 668 16.21 5.81 15.53
CA ILE A 668 16.94 6.99 16.00
C ILE A 668 16.09 8.23 15.67
N GLU A 669 15.71 9.00 16.68
CA GLU A 669 14.93 10.22 16.53
C GLU A 669 15.79 11.47 16.79
N LEU A 670 15.74 12.41 15.85
CA LEU A 670 16.34 13.74 15.91
C LEU A 670 15.22 14.76 16.21
N GLY A 671 15.15 15.15 17.47
CA GLY A 671 14.11 16.01 18.04
C GLY A 671 14.68 17.25 18.73
N GLY A 672 13.89 17.80 19.66
CA GLY A 672 14.31 18.96 20.46
C GLY A 672 13.19 19.90 20.90
N GLU A 673 13.15 20.27 22.17
CA GLU A 673 12.26 21.33 22.68
C GLU A 673 13.06 22.55 23.15
N GLY A 674 12.43 23.73 23.15
CA GLY A 674 13.04 24.96 23.63
C GLY A 674 14.31 25.41 22.88
N GLY A 675 14.44 25.07 21.59
CA GLY A 675 15.59 25.44 20.75
C GLY A 675 16.85 24.56 20.93
N LYS A 676 16.80 23.54 21.78
CA LYS A 676 17.86 22.53 21.91
C LYS A 676 17.61 21.38 20.94
N ARG A 677 18.62 20.95 20.19
CA ARG A 677 18.57 19.73 19.37
C ARG A 677 18.94 18.51 20.22
N THR A 678 18.12 17.47 20.22
CA THR A 678 18.34 16.22 20.96
C THR A 678 18.26 15.00 20.06
N LEU A 679 19.13 14.02 20.31
CA LEU A 679 19.08 12.70 19.69
C LEU A 679 18.59 11.70 20.74
N GLU A 680 17.60 10.90 20.37
CA GLU A 680 17.04 9.81 21.16
C GLU A 680 17.12 8.50 20.39
N VAL A 681 17.53 7.42 21.04
CA VAL A 681 17.36 6.08 20.49
C VAL A 681 16.04 5.54 21.04
N GLN A 682 15.00 5.47 20.20
CA GLN A 682 13.67 5.00 20.61
C GLN A 682 13.61 3.48 20.68
N LYS A 683 14.32 2.78 19.79
CA LYS A 683 14.40 1.32 19.70
C LYS A 683 15.88 0.93 19.53
N THR A 684 16.40 0.16 20.49
CA THR A 684 17.84 -0.15 20.64
C THR A 684 18.18 -1.57 20.20
N PHE A 685 19.46 -1.81 19.90
CA PHE A 685 20.00 -3.15 19.67
C PHE A 685 20.61 -3.66 20.98
N GLY A 686 20.16 -4.82 21.48
CA GLY A 686 20.77 -5.50 22.63
C GLY A 686 20.73 -4.76 23.98
N ARG A 687 19.83 -3.78 24.17
CA ARG A 687 19.64 -3.08 25.45
C ARG A 687 18.21 -3.22 25.98
N HIS A 688 18.09 -3.48 27.28
CA HIS A 688 16.81 -3.56 27.99
C HIS A 688 16.29 -2.19 28.51
N VAL A 689 17.09 -1.12 28.43
CA VAL A 689 16.73 0.21 28.95
C VAL A 689 17.06 1.30 27.94
N LYS A 690 16.09 2.19 27.67
CA LYS A 690 16.23 3.34 26.77
C LYS A 690 17.29 4.33 27.32
N PRO A 691 18.29 4.76 26.53
CA PRO A 691 19.26 5.77 26.97
C PRO A 691 18.61 7.15 27.11
N PRO A 692 19.13 8.04 27.98
CA PRO A 692 18.63 9.41 28.09
C PRO A 692 18.89 10.21 26.80
N PRO A 693 18.04 11.20 26.47
CA PRO A 693 18.27 12.08 25.31
C PRO A 693 19.59 12.83 25.40
N VAL A 694 20.33 12.94 24.30
CA VAL A 694 21.63 13.63 24.25
C VAL A 694 21.54 14.86 23.35
N GLU A 695 21.96 16.03 23.87
CA GLU A 695 22.05 17.25 23.05
C GLU A 695 23.11 17.08 21.94
N TYR A 696 22.78 17.43 20.69
CA TYR A 696 23.69 17.36 19.55
C TYR A 696 23.73 18.67 18.77
N PHE A 697 24.77 18.84 17.94
CA PHE A 697 24.87 19.96 17.00
C PHE A 697 25.51 19.50 15.69
N VAL A 698 25.10 20.10 14.58
CA VAL A 698 25.70 19.87 13.25
C VAL A 698 26.70 20.98 12.98
N LYS A 699 27.98 20.64 12.81
CA LYS A 699 29.07 21.58 12.58
C LYS A 699 29.63 21.43 11.17
N ALA A 700 29.77 22.56 10.46
CA ALA A 700 30.44 22.58 9.16
C ALA A 700 31.86 21.98 9.26
N GLY A 701 32.20 21.11 8.32
CA GLY A 701 33.47 20.38 8.30
C GLY A 701 33.61 19.26 9.35
N ARG A 702 32.60 18.97 10.20
CA ARG A 702 32.64 17.87 11.18
C ARG A 702 31.35 17.04 11.33
N GLY A 703 30.25 17.44 10.70
CA GLY A 703 28.96 16.74 10.79
C GLY A 703 28.28 16.87 12.16
N VAL A 704 27.44 15.91 12.51
CA VAL A 704 26.83 15.70 13.83
C VAL A 704 27.92 15.44 14.87
N GLN A 705 27.89 16.21 15.95
CA GLN A 705 28.71 16.04 17.14
C GLN A 705 27.82 16.12 18.39
N PHE A 706 28.19 15.40 19.46
CA PHE A 706 27.41 15.38 20.69
C PHE A 706 27.93 16.40 21.70
N LYS A 707 27.03 17.01 22.46
CA LYS A 707 27.35 17.93 23.54
C LYS A 707 27.61 17.13 24.81
N ARG A 708 28.56 17.62 25.62
CA ARG A 708 28.94 17.00 26.89
C ARG A 708 27.78 17.07 27.89
N ILE A 709 27.40 15.93 28.49
CA ILE A 709 26.39 15.89 29.55
C ILE A 709 27.06 16.37 30.84
N VAL A 710 26.67 17.53 31.35
CA VAL A 710 27.06 17.97 32.70
C VAL A 710 25.94 17.52 33.64
N SER A 711 26.16 16.42 34.35
CA SER A 711 25.20 15.89 35.31
C SER A 711 25.17 16.76 36.56
N SER A 712 24.13 17.59 36.70
CA SER A 712 23.87 18.43 37.89
C SER A 712 23.39 17.61 39.11
N VAL A 713 24.16 16.59 39.52
CA VAL A 713 23.90 15.83 40.74
C VAL A 713 24.51 16.60 41.92
N LYS A 714 23.68 17.41 42.59
CA LYS A 714 24.02 17.94 43.91
C LYS A 714 23.96 16.81 44.94
N MET A 715 25.07 16.10 45.15
CA MET A 715 25.26 15.37 46.40
C MET A 715 25.26 16.37 47.56
N LYS A 716 24.30 16.27 48.47
CA LYS A 716 24.41 16.89 49.79
C LYS A 716 25.16 15.93 50.72
N SER A 717 26.46 16.14 50.90
CA SER A 717 27.21 15.56 52.01
C SER A 717 26.87 16.27 53.33
N LYS A 718 27.16 15.59 54.44
CA LYS A 718 26.65 15.88 55.80
C LYS A 718 27.43 16.98 56.56
N GLN A 719 26.80 17.42 57.66
CA GLN A 719 27.39 17.86 58.94
C GLN A 719 28.26 19.15 58.99
N GLY A 720 28.29 19.79 60.16
CA GLY A 720 29.32 20.77 60.55
C GLY A 720 28.84 22.22 60.70
N ALA A 721 28.71 22.68 61.94
CA ALA A 721 28.15 23.97 62.34
C ALA A 721 29.15 25.17 62.39
N ILE A 722 28.61 26.38 62.65
CA ILE A 722 29.20 27.58 63.32
C ILE A 722 29.61 28.81 62.47
N ALA A 723 29.14 29.99 62.94
CA ALA A 723 29.53 31.41 62.71
C ALA A 723 29.44 32.02 61.28
N VAL A 724 28.54 32.97 60.97
CA VAL A 724 28.50 34.43 61.33
C VAL A 724 29.59 35.23 60.57
N SER A 725 29.26 36.20 59.69
CA SER A 725 28.59 37.48 60.01
C SER A 725 27.79 38.14 58.85
N LEU A 726 27.16 39.30 59.14
CA LEU A 726 26.12 39.94 58.31
C LEU A 726 26.65 40.99 57.32
N ARG A 727 25.89 41.21 56.23
CA ARG A 727 25.48 42.58 55.87
C ARG A 727 24.07 42.65 55.28
N SER A 728 23.22 43.48 55.87
CA SER A 728 21.83 43.71 55.50
C SER A 728 21.65 45.09 54.87
N LYS A 729 20.69 45.24 53.94
CA LYS A 729 19.85 46.44 53.84
C LYS A 729 18.57 46.21 53.01
N ARG A 730 17.42 46.22 53.71
CA ARG A 730 16.04 46.52 53.24
C ARG A 730 15.45 45.51 52.22
N GLY A 731 14.30 44.86 52.42
CA GLY A 731 13.09 45.20 53.22
C GLY A 731 11.99 45.71 52.25
N VAL A 732 10.69 45.39 52.35
CA VAL A 732 9.82 44.85 53.42
C VAL A 732 8.66 44.12 52.70
N SER A 733 8.44 42.80 52.87
CA SER A 733 7.67 42.08 53.91
C SER A 733 6.15 42.36 53.99
N TYR A 734 5.33 41.31 53.90
CA TYR A 734 4.28 41.00 54.90
C TYR A 734 4.04 39.48 54.97
N VAL A 735 3.48 39.01 56.09
CA VAL A 735 3.61 37.63 56.61
C VAL A 735 2.26 37.07 57.09
N SER A 736 2.00 35.78 56.91
CA SER A 736 1.18 34.89 57.77
C SER A 736 1.22 33.45 57.19
N THR A 737 2.00 32.48 57.66
CA THR A 737 2.00 31.65 58.89
C THR A 737 1.05 30.43 58.94
N LYS A 738 1.68 29.24 59.02
CA LYS A 738 1.29 27.98 59.71
C LYS A 738 -0.03 27.26 59.36
N SER A 739 0.08 25.97 59.01
CA SER A 739 -0.34 24.86 59.90
C SER A 739 0.31 23.52 59.51
N MET A 740 0.23 22.52 60.40
CA MET A 740 0.80 21.17 60.31
C MET A 740 -0.28 20.09 60.03
N HIS A 741 0.16 18.83 59.92
CA HIS A 741 -0.63 17.59 59.68
C HIS A 741 -1.09 17.40 58.22
N GLY A 742 -1.17 16.20 57.66
CA GLY A 742 -0.81 14.88 58.20
C GLY A 742 -1.48 13.77 57.37
N ALA A 743 -0.90 12.56 57.37
CA ALA A 743 -1.48 11.30 56.85
C ALA A 743 -1.86 11.19 55.35
N ALA A 744 -1.15 10.27 54.69
CA ALA A 744 -1.65 9.17 53.85
C ALA A 744 -3.02 9.24 53.11
N SER A 745 -2.96 8.83 51.84
CA SER A 745 -3.77 7.74 51.24
C SER A 745 -4.57 8.08 49.96
N ALA A 746 -4.33 7.22 48.96
CA ALA A 746 -5.26 6.69 47.96
C ALA A 746 -6.11 7.59 47.02
N ARG A 747 -5.92 7.29 45.73
CA ARG A 747 -6.94 7.07 44.67
C ARG A 747 -7.82 8.22 44.14
N ALA A 748 -7.75 8.30 42.80
CA ALA A 748 -8.88 8.33 41.86
C ALA A 748 -9.44 9.69 41.35
N LEU A 749 -9.45 9.75 40.00
CA LEU A 749 -10.46 10.32 39.10
C LEU A 749 -11.08 11.72 39.34
N SER A 750 -10.62 12.65 38.50
CA SER A 750 -11.41 13.31 37.43
C SER A 750 -12.50 14.34 37.76
N ILE A 751 -12.53 15.41 36.93
CA ILE A 751 -13.69 16.25 36.57
C ILE A 751 -14.25 17.11 37.73
N ARG A 752 -14.15 18.45 37.70
CA ARG A 752 -15.01 19.30 36.85
C ARG A 752 -14.52 20.76 36.71
N THR A 753 -15.09 21.44 35.72
CA THR A 753 -14.92 22.84 35.32
C THR A 753 -15.60 23.88 36.22
N PHE A 754 -14.99 25.07 36.33
CA PHE A 754 -15.62 26.41 36.39
C PHE A 754 -14.56 27.40 35.82
N SER A 755 -14.75 28.14 34.72
CA SER A 755 -15.44 29.45 34.60
C SER A 755 -15.20 30.41 35.79
N SER A 756 -14.83 31.69 35.62
CA SER A 756 -15.12 32.61 34.50
C SER A 756 -14.12 33.78 34.33
N MET A 757 -14.23 34.43 33.16
CA MET A 757 -13.97 35.85 32.79
C MET A 757 -13.46 36.82 33.89
N ARG A 758 -12.52 37.74 33.61
CA ARG A 758 -12.70 38.99 32.81
C ARG A 758 -11.31 39.61 32.58
N ALA A 759 -10.76 39.73 31.36
CA ALA A 759 -11.04 40.71 30.30
C ALA A 759 -10.69 42.17 30.64
N GLU A 760 -9.66 42.72 29.98
CA GLU A 760 -9.73 43.83 28.99
C GLU A 760 -8.41 43.83 28.16
N SER A 761 -8.39 43.87 26.82
CA SER A 761 -8.79 44.92 25.84
C SER A 761 -7.78 46.09 25.83
N ARG A 762 -7.14 46.55 24.73
CA ARG A 762 -7.52 46.97 23.35
C ARG A 762 -6.21 47.25 22.54
N LYS A 763 -6.10 47.58 21.23
CA LYS A 763 -6.98 47.70 20.03
C LYS A 763 -6.11 47.84 18.76
N ARG A 764 -6.61 47.35 17.61
CA ARG A 764 -6.65 47.95 16.23
C ARG A 764 -7.23 46.84 15.33
N VAL A 765 -8.51 46.79 14.90
CA VAL A 765 -9.32 47.74 14.08
C VAL A 765 -8.76 47.88 12.65
N SER A 766 -9.46 47.64 11.52
CA SER A 766 -10.70 46.91 11.14
C SER A 766 -10.78 46.89 9.56
N PRO A 767 -11.94 46.75 8.86
CA PRO A 767 -12.63 45.50 8.50
C PRO A 767 -12.94 45.35 6.99
N PHE A 768 -13.60 44.25 6.59
CA PHE A 768 -14.65 44.31 5.55
C PHE A 768 -15.77 43.30 5.86
N MET A 769 -17.02 43.69 5.59
CA MET A 769 -18.27 42.91 5.82
C MET A 769 -18.64 42.12 4.54
N VAL A 770 -19.59 41.18 4.45
CA VAL A 770 -21.00 41.19 4.88
C VAL A 770 -21.55 39.77 5.12
N ALA A 771 -22.53 39.73 6.04
CA ALA A 771 -23.45 38.67 6.47
C ALA A 771 -24.22 37.94 5.31
N LEU A 772 -24.91 36.80 5.50
CA LEU A 772 -26.09 36.55 6.38
C LEU A 772 -26.16 35.03 6.70
N SER A 773 -26.09 34.58 7.97
CA SER A 773 -27.23 34.24 8.86
C SER A 773 -28.16 33.10 8.35
N ARG A 774 -28.12 31.88 8.92
CA ARG A 774 -28.98 31.33 10.04
C ARG A 774 -30.33 30.78 9.51
N THR A 775 -31.06 29.82 10.09
CA THR A 775 -31.17 29.13 11.41
C THR A 775 -32.05 27.86 11.20
N VAL A 776 -32.12 26.76 11.99
CA VAL A 776 -31.41 26.21 13.19
C VAL A 776 -31.84 24.74 13.43
N SER A 777 -31.18 23.98 14.32
CA SER A 777 -31.63 22.70 14.97
C SER A 777 -31.78 21.42 14.10
N ALA A 778 -31.66 20.19 14.62
CA ALA A 778 -31.13 19.69 15.91
C ALA A 778 -30.96 18.14 15.91
N VAL A 779 -30.04 17.65 16.77
CA VAL A 779 -30.13 16.40 17.57
C VAL A 779 -30.00 14.99 16.94
N ALA A 780 -29.15 14.20 17.63
CA ALA A 780 -29.12 12.73 17.80
C ALA A 780 -28.59 11.76 16.73
N ARG A 781 -27.88 10.75 17.26
CA ARG A 781 -27.35 9.55 16.62
C ARG A 781 -28.46 8.50 16.41
N PRO A 782 -28.31 7.56 15.45
CA PRO A 782 -29.00 6.28 15.49
C PRO A 782 -28.10 5.14 16.00
N ARG A 783 -28.69 4.22 16.78
CA ARG A 783 -28.28 2.81 16.88
C ARG A 783 -29.52 1.95 16.64
N PHE A 784 -29.39 0.99 15.72
CA PHE A 784 -30.21 -0.22 15.55
C PHE A 784 -31.74 -0.16 15.76
N SER A 785 -32.48 -0.44 14.67
CA SER A 785 -33.27 -1.68 14.58
C SER A 785 -33.61 -2.03 13.13
N ARG A 786 -33.79 -3.33 12.84
CA ARG A 786 -34.45 -3.80 11.60
C ARG A 786 -35.97 -3.74 11.84
N ILE A 787 -36.74 -3.31 10.83
CA ILE A 787 -37.95 -3.98 10.30
C ILE A 787 -38.56 -3.11 9.18
N VAL A 788 -38.91 -3.78 8.07
CA VAL A 788 -40.03 -3.56 7.10
C VAL A 788 -39.56 -3.97 5.70
N MET A 789 -40.06 -5.12 5.24
CA MET A 789 -40.15 -5.45 3.81
C MET A 789 -41.37 -4.75 3.19
N ARG A 790 -41.21 -4.17 2.00
CA ARG A 790 -42.20 -3.91 0.91
C ARG A 790 -41.57 -2.85 -0.02
N ARG A 791 -41.48 -2.97 -1.35
CA ARG A 791 -42.07 -3.89 -2.34
C ARG A 791 -41.07 -4.20 -3.48
N LEU A 792 -41.15 -5.38 -4.09
CA LEU A 792 -40.58 -5.72 -5.41
C LEU A 792 -41.57 -6.67 -6.13
N PRO A 793 -41.80 -6.56 -7.45
CA PRO A 793 -42.95 -7.20 -8.11
C PRO A 793 -42.70 -8.62 -8.67
N ALA A 794 -43.51 -9.57 -8.18
CA ALA A 794 -44.24 -10.65 -8.86
C ALA A 794 -43.62 -11.64 -9.89
N THR A 795 -42.60 -11.35 -10.70
CA THR A 795 -42.33 -12.15 -11.95
C THR A 795 -41.16 -13.14 -11.91
N LEU A 796 -40.62 -13.50 -10.74
CA LEU A 796 -39.52 -14.47 -10.62
C LEU A 796 -39.68 -15.47 -9.46
N ARG A 797 -40.93 -15.90 -9.21
CA ARG A 797 -41.28 -16.84 -8.12
C ARG A 797 -41.49 -18.30 -8.54
N LEU A 798 -41.17 -18.65 -9.79
CA LEU A 798 -41.42 -19.97 -10.40
C LEU A 798 -40.23 -20.48 -11.22
N ARG A 799 -39.16 -20.89 -10.52
CA ARG A 799 -38.24 -21.99 -10.84
C ARG A 799 -37.29 -22.19 -9.65
N LEU A 800 -36.78 -23.41 -9.47
CA LEU A 800 -36.01 -23.87 -8.30
C LEU A 800 -36.82 -24.04 -7.00
N SER A 801 -37.96 -24.72 -7.12
CA SER A 801 -38.55 -25.52 -6.03
C SER A 801 -38.32 -27.01 -6.30
N GLU A 802 -37.07 -27.45 -6.43
CA GLU A 802 -36.72 -28.87 -6.52
C GLU A 802 -35.25 -29.11 -6.11
N THR A 803 -34.94 -30.32 -5.66
CA THR A 803 -33.62 -30.75 -5.14
C THR A 803 -33.14 -30.14 -3.80
N LEU A 804 -33.93 -30.27 -2.74
CA LEU A 804 -33.40 -30.34 -1.36
C LEU A 804 -34.31 -31.18 -0.43
N LYS A 805 -34.42 -32.48 -0.73
CA LYS A 805 -34.87 -33.54 0.19
C LYS A 805 -33.93 -34.73 0.06
N HIS A 806 -33.71 -35.45 1.17
CA HIS A 806 -32.63 -36.41 1.42
C HIS A 806 -31.23 -35.75 1.63
N LYS A 807 -30.44 -36.13 2.65
CA LYS A 807 -30.56 -37.21 3.65
C LYS A 807 -30.01 -36.73 5.01
N ARG A 808 -30.65 -37.14 6.11
CA ARG A 808 -29.99 -37.32 7.42
C ARG A 808 -29.97 -38.83 7.70
N VAL A 809 -28.77 -39.41 7.72
CA VAL A 809 -28.25 -40.31 8.78
C VAL A 809 -26.76 -39.97 8.83
#